data_AF-A0A934NTL7-F1
#
_entry.id   AF-A0A934NTL7-F1
#
_cell.length_a   1.000
_cell.length_b   1.000
_cell.length_c   1.000
_cell.angle_alpha   90.00
_cell.angle_beta   90.00
_cell.angle_gamma   90.00
#
_symmetry.space_group_name_H-M   'P 1'
#
loop_
_entity.id
_entity.type
_entity.pdbx_description
1 polymer ?
#
loop_
_entity_poly.entity_id
_entity_poly.type
_entity_poly.pdbx_seq_one_letter_code
_entity_poly.pdbx_strand_id
1 'polypeptide(L)'
;MSSRTRDRGVARLLGVDRLNIFVPAIMSVGLLFWLASELRELVRATGAASRAKRSAIAGHEVARLTLGSTGAEPPGRQGLRPRPVYLLLAVALGCGAAYVAIGSIANYFRPGYYVADIAWLLALALAASFGAIAYGSVAAVVFVRYPVPPKSFRRMLTNSLLTSRPVDGDTMPEGPSWKLAAGFLAAAAGAGLLALIVAASPHVVDGFDRGVAAWFHGLGWPATSITDLVSRTGIVVVAVVVVGAVAVRCRVLALTFAAAVALGFLATVVLRDIIERPRPLDGPMAGMLDSYPSESVVLAVIVAGLVPRAIATLIGWPRIAAPLSFVLGVATAATMVDRVARGAHWPTDVIGGALIGSALVFGARWVVDVPRAHIGCRSCPRSQDLPLRRKSRGMIRMGISTASAVRVLAHLSAAAVAVTLAVLTFTVGVPTSTENYVFGPGVERPAQLALAGVVSLGALLAWKWEAIGAVLIAFAATCLGIFAAVEYQPIYAVALTAAAMVPSILLWLSWQHRRSAIELVVLAVVTALLLGTTWAGATKVYDIYFGPTHPSSTTPGLAVDRVEWVWSGALSSASISVSARLAESGETASLLVESNDGRFSTTTRAVFADDHRIARMRADGLRPGTRYRFTVVVDGVADTSRGAGSFETPVDGPMSYRVTAGACARVGSNGSVYDAISAERPMIHLALGDLHYGNIEATTPGPYLDAYGKFLTMPAQAALYRAAPIAYVWDDHDYGANDADASSPGRDASRVAFDSAVPHYAFGSPGGTVNQAFTIGRVRFVMTDNRSEATDSTMLGDAQLRWLIDEVTSSSKTHALVVWANPDPWIGESSPGADGWAGHPDERRRIADAIAAAGVHNLISVGGDAHMVAIDDGTNSDYSTTGGAGFPILQAAALDRPGSVKGGPYSEGTYPGGGQYGVLDIHDDGSRVTVSMSGKRWDGTVLTRYEFDVPTG
;
A
#
# COMPACT_ATOMS: atom_id res chain seq x y z
N MET A 1 28.65 49.67 20.56
CA MET A 1 28.62 48.89 21.83
C MET A 1 27.23 48.30 21.98
N SER A 2 26.98 47.01 22.19
CA SER A 2 27.81 45.81 22.27
C SER A 2 26.93 44.62 21.83
N SER A 3 27.55 43.51 21.48
CA SER A 3 26.99 42.25 20.96
C SER A 3 25.70 41.70 21.58
N ARG A 4 25.26 42.19 22.74
CA ARG A 4 24.10 41.66 23.47
C ARG A 4 22.72 41.87 22.82
N THR A 5 22.54 42.86 21.93
CA THR A 5 21.23 43.11 21.29
C THR A 5 21.02 42.30 20.02
N ARG A 6 22.08 41.99 19.27
CA ARG A 6 22.02 41.05 18.13
C ARG A 6 21.83 39.60 18.61
N ASP A 7 22.51 39.21 19.70
CA ASP A 7 22.36 37.87 20.27
C ASP A 7 20.95 37.62 20.83
N ARG A 8 20.27 38.65 21.35
CA ARG A 8 18.87 38.55 21.81
C ARG A 8 17.86 38.48 20.66
N GLY A 9 18.17 39.07 19.50
CA GLY A 9 17.35 38.95 18.29
C GLY A 9 17.40 37.53 17.72
N VAL A 10 18.60 36.94 17.66
CA VAL A 10 18.80 35.55 17.23
C VAL A 10 18.27 34.56 18.26
N ALA A 11 18.44 34.82 19.57
CA ALA A 11 17.86 34.00 20.64
C ALA A 11 16.33 34.04 20.68
N ARG A 12 15.69 35.15 20.29
CA ARG A 12 14.23 35.22 20.10
C ARG A 12 13.75 34.50 18.85
N LEU A 13 14.51 34.57 17.76
CA LEU A 13 14.21 33.82 16.53
C LEU A 13 14.31 32.31 16.72
N LEU A 14 15.21 31.86 17.60
CA LEU A 14 15.45 30.45 17.95
C LEU A 14 14.69 29.99 19.22
N GLY A 15 13.87 30.85 19.84
CA GLY A 15 13.05 30.50 21.01
C GLY A 15 13.81 30.24 22.33
N VAL A 16 15.07 30.68 22.44
CA VAL A 16 16.00 30.32 23.54
C VAL A 16 15.79 31.15 24.83
N ASP A 17 14.98 32.21 24.80
CA ASP A 17 14.72 33.09 25.95
C ASP A 17 13.84 32.46 27.06
N ARG A 18 13.41 31.20 26.93
CA ARG A 18 12.60 30.49 27.94
C ARG A 18 13.30 29.24 28.47
N LEU A 19 14.39 29.46 29.21
CA LEU A 19 15.21 28.46 29.91
C LEU A 19 14.51 27.71 31.07
N ASN A 20 13.19 27.54 31.03
CA ASN A 20 12.45 26.76 32.03
C ASN A 20 12.20 25.29 31.61
N ILE A 21 12.75 24.84 30.47
CA ILE A 21 12.52 23.48 29.93
C ILE A 21 13.86 22.81 29.55
N PHE A 22 14.81 22.78 30.47
CA PHE A 22 16.05 22.01 30.25
C PHE A 22 16.35 21.00 31.36
N VAL A 23 15.63 21.06 32.49
CA VAL A 23 15.88 20.18 33.64
C VAL A 23 15.40 18.73 33.40
N PRO A 24 14.19 18.45 32.87
CA PRO A 24 13.74 17.06 32.65
C PRO A 24 14.47 16.35 31.52
N ALA A 25 14.93 17.08 30.48
CA ALA A 25 15.73 16.53 29.38
C ALA A 25 17.16 16.20 29.84
N ILE A 26 17.83 17.12 30.57
CA ILE A 26 19.13 16.82 31.21
C ILE A 26 19.00 15.68 32.22
N MET A 27 17.94 15.63 33.02
CA MET A 27 17.74 14.56 34.00
C MET A 27 17.39 13.23 33.34
N SER A 28 16.65 13.22 32.23
CA SER A 28 16.41 12.02 31.40
C SER A 28 17.72 11.50 30.82
N VAL A 29 18.59 12.39 30.34
CA VAL A 29 19.94 12.05 29.90
C VAL A 29 20.77 11.50 31.07
N GLY A 30 20.69 12.10 32.25
CA GLY A 30 21.35 11.60 33.47
C GLY A 30 20.84 10.21 33.90
N LEU A 31 19.52 9.98 33.84
CA LEU A 31 18.91 8.68 34.13
C LEU A 31 19.29 7.64 33.07
N LEU A 32 19.39 8.03 31.80
CA LEU A 32 19.87 7.18 30.70
C LEU A 32 21.36 6.86 30.83
N PHE A 33 22.21 7.83 31.21
CA PHE A 33 23.63 7.58 31.48
C PHE A 33 23.82 6.69 32.70
N TRP A 34 22.99 6.87 33.74
CA TRP A 34 22.98 5.97 34.89
C TRP A 34 22.51 4.57 34.49
N LEU A 35 21.39 4.44 33.77
CA LEU A 35 20.88 3.16 33.29
C LEU A 35 21.89 2.46 32.36
N ALA A 36 22.56 3.23 31.48
CA ALA A 36 23.61 2.74 30.60
C ALA A 36 24.88 2.35 31.37
N SER A 37 25.23 3.07 32.43
CA SER A 37 26.31 2.71 33.36
C SER A 37 25.99 1.41 34.10
N GLU A 38 24.77 1.26 34.60
CA GLU A 38 24.30 0.05 35.27
C GLU A 38 24.22 -1.12 34.30
N LEU A 39 23.67 -0.93 33.09
CA LEU A 39 23.69 -1.93 32.02
C LEU A 39 25.13 -2.32 31.66
N ARG A 40 26.06 -1.36 31.58
CA ARG A 40 27.48 -1.63 31.32
C ARG A 40 28.12 -2.46 32.44
N GLU A 41 27.80 -2.20 33.71
CA GLU A 41 28.23 -3.00 34.87
C GLU A 41 27.63 -4.42 34.84
N LEU A 42 26.33 -4.54 34.55
CA LEU A 42 25.59 -5.80 34.44
C LEU A 42 26.13 -6.67 33.30
N VAL A 43 26.53 -6.03 32.20
CA VAL A 43 27.14 -6.64 31.01
C VAL A 43 28.61 -7.02 31.25
N ARG A 44 29.38 -6.23 32.03
CA ARG A 44 30.79 -6.52 32.38
C ARG A 44 30.97 -7.53 33.52
N ALA A 45 29.90 -7.95 34.19
CA ALA A 45 29.91 -8.86 35.33
C ALA A 45 30.49 -10.27 35.02
N THR A 46 30.80 -10.59 33.76
CA THR A 46 31.25 -11.93 33.31
C THR A 46 32.77 -12.12 33.21
N GLY A 47 33.62 -11.22 33.74
CA GLY A 47 35.08 -11.46 33.69
C GLY A 47 35.93 -10.70 34.70
N ALA A 48 36.25 -9.43 34.40
CA ALA A 48 37.16 -8.63 35.22
C ALA A 48 36.49 -8.04 36.48
N ALA A 49 35.24 -7.57 36.36
CA ALA A 49 34.46 -7.11 37.51
C ALA A 49 34.16 -8.26 38.49
N SER A 50 33.95 -9.48 38.00
CA SER A 50 33.86 -10.69 38.83
C SER A 50 35.16 -10.98 39.59
N ARG A 51 36.35 -10.68 39.01
CA ARG A 51 37.63 -10.76 39.73
C ARG A 51 37.76 -9.67 40.80
N ALA A 52 37.41 -8.42 40.49
CA ALA A 52 37.41 -7.30 41.45
C ALA A 52 36.40 -7.49 42.61
N LYS A 53 35.23 -8.05 42.30
CA LYS A 53 34.18 -8.41 43.27
C LYS A 53 34.63 -9.59 44.13
N ARG A 54 35.33 -10.59 43.56
CA ARG A 54 35.99 -11.68 44.31
C ARG A 54 37.08 -11.18 45.25
N SER A 55 37.90 -10.20 44.85
CA SER A 55 38.91 -9.58 45.73
C SER A 55 38.29 -8.70 46.82
N ALA A 56 37.20 -7.99 46.54
CA ALA A 56 36.46 -7.25 47.57
C ALA A 56 35.76 -8.20 48.57
N ILE A 57 35.31 -9.35 48.10
CA ILE A 57 34.77 -10.44 48.94
C ILE A 57 35.87 -11.05 49.82
N ALA A 58 37.07 -11.30 49.28
CA ALA A 58 38.21 -11.76 50.06
C ALA A 58 38.63 -10.72 51.12
N GLY A 59 38.59 -9.42 50.78
CA GLY A 59 38.84 -8.34 51.75
C GLY A 59 37.79 -8.27 52.87
N HIS A 60 36.51 -8.54 52.56
CA HIS A 60 35.44 -8.62 53.57
C HIS A 60 35.54 -9.87 54.46
N GLU A 61 35.99 -11.00 53.91
CA GLU A 61 36.27 -12.22 54.69
C GLU A 61 37.46 -12.04 55.62
N VAL A 62 38.54 -11.40 55.14
CA VAL A 62 39.70 -11.04 55.96
C VAL A 62 39.27 -10.09 57.09
N ALA A 63 38.50 -9.04 56.79
CA ALA A 63 37.98 -8.13 57.82
C ALA A 63 37.07 -8.83 58.84
N ARG A 64 36.23 -9.80 58.42
CA ARG A 64 35.41 -10.62 59.33
C ARG A 64 36.24 -11.54 60.22
N LEU A 65 37.32 -12.13 59.68
CA LEU A 65 38.29 -12.92 60.44
C LEU A 65 39.03 -12.05 61.46
N THR A 66 39.36 -10.80 61.12
CA THR A 66 40.02 -9.85 62.04
C THR A 66 39.08 -9.33 63.13
N LEU A 67 37.79 -9.17 62.84
CA LEU A 67 36.77 -8.63 63.77
C LEU A 67 36.04 -9.68 64.61
N GLY A 68 36.38 -10.97 64.49
CA GLY A 68 35.90 -12.03 65.38
C GLY A 68 34.43 -12.45 65.22
N SER A 69 33.75 -12.11 64.12
CA SER A 69 32.35 -12.51 63.90
C SER A 69 32.26 -13.90 63.24
N THR A 70 32.12 -14.96 64.02
CA THR A 70 32.15 -16.37 63.55
C THR A 70 30.80 -16.98 63.19
N GLY A 71 29.74 -16.18 62.97
CA GLY A 71 28.45 -16.70 62.51
C GLY A 71 28.37 -16.83 60.99
N ALA A 72 28.18 -18.04 60.45
CA ALA A 72 27.85 -18.24 59.04
C ALA A 72 26.55 -17.48 58.69
N GLU A 73 26.54 -16.74 57.58
CA GLU A 73 25.34 -16.03 57.13
C GLU A 73 24.20 -17.04 56.90
N PRO A 74 22.99 -16.80 57.46
CA PRO A 74 21.87 -17.72 57.25
C PRO A 74 21.59 -17.84 55.75
N PRO A 75 21.20 -19.03 55.23
CA PRO A 75 21.09 -19.31 53.79
C PRO A 75 20.23 -18.31 53.01
N GLY A 76 19.28 -17.65 53.68
CA GLY A 76 18.48 -16.58 53.07
C GLY A 76 19.26 -15.30 52.74
N ARG A 77 20.31 -14.97 53.48
CA ARG A 77 21.08 -13.71 53.34
C ARG A 77 22.21 -13.77 52.31
N GLN A 78 22.60 -14.95 51.85
CA GLN A 78 23.77 -15.11 50.99
C GLN A 78 23.62 -14.32 49.68
N GLY A 79 24.51 -13.34 49.49
CA GLY A 79 24.56 -12.52 48.28
C GLY A 79 23.59 -11.34 48.23
N LEU A 80 22.76 -11.11 49.26
CA LEU A 80 21.90 -9.92 49.30
C LEU A 80 22.67 -8.71 49.88
N ARG A 81 22.41 -7.51 49.34
CA ARG A 81 22.89 -6.24 49.91
C ARG A 81 22.23 -5.97 51.29
N PRO A 82 22.77 -5.06 52.13
CA PRO A 82 22.11 -4.68 53.37
C PRO A 82 20.67 -4.18 53.12
N ARG A 83 19.72 -4.59 53.97
CA ARG A 83 18.29 -4.23 53.86
C ARG A 83 18.05 -2.74 53.53
N PRO A 84 18.73 -1.76 54.18
CA PRO A 84 18.50 -0.32 53.91
C PRO A 84 18.83 0.09 52.46
N VAL A 85 19.76 -0.60 51.80
CA VAL A 85 20.15 -0.29 50.42
C VAL A 85 19.01 -0.57 49.45
N TYR A 86 18.21 -1.61 49.69
CA TYR A 86 17.04 -1.91 48.86
C TYR A 86 15.92 -0.89 49.03
N LEU A 87 15.74 -0.36 50.24
CA LEU A 87 14.79 0.73 50.48
C LEU A 87 15.22 2.00 49.74
N LEU A 88 16.51 2.36 49.85
CA LEU A 88 17.08 3.50 49.14
C LEU A 88 16.95 3.36 47.62
N LEU A 89 17.22 2.18 47.05
CA LEU A 89 17.02 1.91 45.63
C LEU A 89 15.54 2.02 45.22
N ALA A 90 14.63 1.44 46.01
CA ALA A 90 13.20 1.48 45.73
C ALA A 90 12.66 2.92 45.73
N VAL A 91 13.04 3.71 46.74
CA VAL A 91 12.62 5.12 46.88
C VAL A 91 13.24 5.98 45.79
N ALA A 92 14.55 5.90 45.57
CA ALA A 92 15.24 6.72 44.57
C ALA A 92 14.71 6.47 43.15
N LEU A 93 14.49 5.21 42.77
CA LEU A 93 13.99 4.86 41.45
C LEU A 93 12.50 5.14 41.29
N GLY A 94 11.70 4.88 42.32
CA GLY A 94 10.28 5.22 42.31
C GLY A 94 10.04 6.72 42.18
N CYS A 95 10.71 7.53 43.02
CA CYS A 95 10.59 8.98 43.00
C CYS A 95 11.17 9.58 41.71
N GLY A 96 12.33 9.10 41.25
CA GLY A 96 12.94 9.57 40.01
C GLY A 96 12.08 9.28 38.78
N ALA A 97 11.51 8.08 38.69
CA ALA A 97 10.63 7.72 37.58
C ALA A 97 9.31 8.48 37.59
N ALA A 98 8.71 8.67 38.78
CA ALA A 98 7.49 9.47 38.91
C ALA A 98 7.72 10.92 38.48
N TYR A 99 8.83 11.53 38.90
CA TYR A 99 9.19 12.89 38.52
C TYR A 99 9.43 13.03 37.01
N VAL A 100 10.18 12.10 36.39
CA VAL A 100 10.43 12.11 34.94
C VAL A 100 9.14 11.89 34.14
N ALA A 101 8.32 10.90 34.51
CA ALA A 101 7.06 10.64 33.82
C ALA A 101 6.09 11.82 33.90
N ILE A 102 5.87 12.38 35.09
CA ILE A 102 4.97 13.52 35.31
C ILE A 102 5.52 14.76 34.58
N GLY A 103 6.82 15.04 34.71
CA GLY A 103 7.46 16.19 34.07
C GLY A 103 7.44 16.13 32.54
N SER A 104 7.66 14.94 31.96
CA SER A 104 7.62 14.76 30.51
C SER A 104 6.19 14.82 29.96
N ILE A 105 5.21 14.19 30.62
CA ILE A 105 3.78 14.26 30.23
C ILE A 105 3.28 15.71 30.30
N ALA A 106 3.54 16.40 31.42
CA ALA A 106 3.08 17.77 31.61
C ALA A 106 3.70 18.75 30.61
N ASN A 107 4.93 18.52 30.16
CA ASN A 107 5.57 19.34 29.12
C ASN A 107 5.04 19.04 27.72
N TYR A 108 4.71 17.79 27.40
CA TYR A 108 4.17 17.41 26.10
C TYR A 108 2.79 18.02 25.86
N PHE A 109 1.93 18.03 26.88
CA PHE A 109 0.56 18.54 26.77
C PHE A 109 0.42 20.06 26.98
N ARG A 110 1.53 20.82 27.06
CA ARG A 110 1.44 22.29 27.19
C ARG A 110 1.22 22.96 25.82
N PRO A 111 0.14 23.74 25.64
CA PRO A 111 -0.13 24.44 24.37
C PRO A 111 0.94 25.49 24.06
N GLY A 112 1.43 25.52 22.80
CA GLY A 112 2.32 26.58 22.30
C GLY A 112 3.83 26.36 22.48
N TYR A 113 4.31 25.13 22.62
CA TYR A 113 5.74 24.81 22.73
C TYR A 113 6.23 23.79 21.70
N TYR A 114 7.50 23.94 21.28
CA TYR A 114 8.28 23.08 20.38
C TYR A 114 8.33 21.58 20.75
N VAL A 115 7.83 21.17 21.93
CA VAL A 115 7.98 19.80 22.46
C VAL A 115 6.81 18.88 22.05
N ALA A 116 5.68 19.45 21.60
CA ALA A 116 4.58 18.67 21.02
C ALA A 116 5.03 17.94 19.74
N ASP A 117 5.94 18.55 18.97
CA ASP A 117 6.52 17.99 17.74
C ASP A 117 7.66 16.98 18.01
N ILE A 118 7.99 16.71 19.28
CA ILE A 118 9.10 15.83 19.70
C ILE A 118 8.57 14.68 20.58
N ALA A 119 7.49 14.02 20.12
CA ALA A 119 6.83 12.92 20.81
C ALA A 119 7.79 11.75 21.15
N TRP A 120 8.87 11.56 20.40
CA TRP A 120 9.86 10.53 20.66
C TRP A 120 10.65 10.76 21.97
N LEU A 121 10.86 12.00 22.41
CA LEU A 121 11.48 12.29 23.71
C LEU A 121 10.55 11.94 24.87
N LEU A 122 9.24 12.15 24.72
CA LEU A 122 8.24 11.72 25.69
C LEU A 122 8.25 10.18 25.79
N ALA A 123 8.19 9.48 24.65
CA ALA A 123 8.22 8.02 24.61
C ALA A 123 9.49 7.45 25.29
N LEU A 124 10.66 8.04 25.02
CA LEU A 124 11.93 7.65 25.64
C LEU A 124 11.91 7.86 27.16
N ALA A 125 11.41 9.01 27.62
CA ALA A 125 11.31 9.34 29.04
C ALA A 125 10.35 8.40 29.78
N LEU A 126 9.22 8.03 29.15
CA LEU A 126 8.26 7.08 29.71
C LEU A 126 8.82 5.65 29.75
N ALA A 127 9.52 5.20 28.70
CA ALA A 127 10.17 3.90 28.69
C ALA A 127 11.26 3.78 29.77
N ALA A 128 12.09 4.83 29.94
CA ALA A 128 13.10 4.88 30.99
C ALA A 128 12.45 4.90 32.39
N SER A 129 11.36 5.65 32.57
CA SER A 129 10.60 5.69 33.83
C SER A 129 9.98 4.33 34.16
N PHE A 130 9.42 3.64 33.17
CA PHE A 130 8.89 2.28 33.36
C PHE A 130 9.97 1.29 33.80
N GLY A 131 11.14 1.31 33.16
CA GLY A 131 12.28 0.48 33.54
C GLY A 131 12.74 0.74 34.98
N ALA A 132 12.83 2.01 35.38
CA ALA A 132 13.18 2.39 36.75
C ALA A 132 12.10 1.95 37.78
N ILE A 133 10.81 2.09 37.46
CA ILE A 133 9.70 1.62 38.32
C ILE A 133 9.75 0.10 38.50
N ALA A 134 9.95 -0.65 37.42
CA ALA A 134 10.05 -2.11 37.48
C ALA A 134 11.23 -2.53 38.39
N TYR A 135 12.38 -1.88 38.22
CA TYR A 135 13.56 -2.17 39.05
C TYR A 135 13.39 -1.76 40.52
N GLY A 136 12.83 -0.58 40.77
CA GLY A 136 12.50 -0.10 42.12
C GLY A 136 11.48 -0.99 42.83
N SER A 137 10.50 -1.51 42.10
CA SER A 137 9.48 -2.44 42.62
C SER A 137 10.10 -3.77 43.06
N VAL A 138 11.05 -4.31 42.29
CA VAL A 138 11.78 -5.52 42.68
C VAL A 138 12.61 -5.26 43.94
N ALA A 139 13.29 -4.11 44.03
CA ALA A 139 14.03 -3.72 45.23
C ALA A 139 13.09 -3.58 46.46
N ALA A 140 11.90 -3.01 46.29
CA ALA A 140 10.89 -2.88 47.34
C ALA A 140 10.39 -4.26 47.83
N VAL A 141 10.12 -5.18 46.91
CA VAL A 141 9.71 -6.55 47.24
C VAL A 141 10.80 -7.29 48.01
N VAL A 142 12.07 -7.13 47.62
CA VAL A 142 13.22 -7.70 48.34
C VAL A 142 13.37 -7.06 49.73
N PHE A 143 13.15 -5.75 49.86
CA PHE A 143 13.18 -5.05 51.15
C PHE A 143 12.10 -5.56 52.12
N VAL A 144 10.87 -5.75 51.63
CA VAL A 144 9.72 -6.22 52.41
C VAL A 144 9.90 -7.69 52.83
N ARG A 145 10.41 -8.53 51.92
CA ARG A 145 10.61 -9.97 52.15
C ARG A 145 12.03 -10.30 52.65
N TYR A 146 12.79 -9.32 53.10
CA TYR A 146 14.16 -9.51 53.56
C TYR A 146 14.20 -10.35 54.86
N PRO A 147 15.08 -11.37 54.98
CA PRO A 147 16.16 -11.73 54.07
C PRO A 147 15.79 -12.81 53.05
N VAL A 148 14.54 -13.29 52.98
CA VAL A 148 14.16 -14.46 52.17
C VAL A 148 13.24 -14.04 51.02
N PRO A 149 13.78 -13.53 49.88
CA PRO A 149 12.95 -13.13 48.76
C PRO A 149 12.19 -14.34 48.17
N PRO A 150 11.02 -14.11 47.53
CA PRO A 150 10.18 -15.18 47.00
C PRO A 150 10.94 -16.07 45.99
N LYS A 151 10.67 -17.38 45.98
CA LYS A 151 11.38 -18.35 45.12
C LYS A 151 11.35 -17.98 43.64
N SER A 152 10.27 -17.38 43.15
CA SER A 152 10.13 -16.88 41.77
C SER A 152 11.15 -15.79 41.42
N PHE A 153 11.57 -14.97 42.39
CA PHE A 153 12.50 -13.87 42.18
C PHE A 153 13.97 -14.26 42.37
N ARG A 154 14.28 -15.38 43.04
CA ARG A 154 15.67 -15.79 43.32
C ARG A 154 16.52 -15.94 42.05
N ARG A 155 15.96 -16.52 40.97
CA ARG A 155 16.62 -16.64 39.66
C ARG A 155 16.84 -15.30 38.93
N MET A 156 15.98 -14.32 39.19
CA MET A 156 16.11 -12.97 38.63
C MET A 156 17.16 -12.17 39.39
N LEU A 157 17.27 -12.39 40.70
CA LEU A 157 18.23 -11.75 41.59
C LEU A 157 19.66 -12.25 41.37
N THR A 158 19.85 -13.53 41.03
CA THR A 158 21.16 -14.18 40.81
C THR A 158 22.00 -13.57 39.68
N ASN A 159 21.39 -12.82 38.75
CA ASN A 159 22.07 -12.16 37.62
C ASN A 159 21.86 -10.64 37.61
N SER A 160 21.44 -10.05 38.73
CA SER A 160 21.15 -8.62 38.84
C SER A 160 22.11 -7.91 39.79
N LEU A 161 22.26 -6.59 39.63
CA LEU A 161 23.07 -5.75 40.54
C LEU A 161 22.48 -5.64 41.95
N LEU A 162 21.24 -6.13 42.16
CA LEU A 162 20.62 -6.26 43.47
C LEU A 162 21.35 -7.27 44.37
N THR A 163 22.25 -8.10 43.85
CA THR A 163 23.01 -9.09 44.64
C THR A 163 24.54 -8.94 44.48
N SER A 164 25.27 -9.26 45.56
CA SER A 164 26.73 -9.29 45.61
C SER A 164 27.31 -10.67 45.25
N ARG A 165 26.51 -11.75 45.36
CA ARG A 165 26.86 -13.14 44.99
C ARG A 165 25.67 -13.84 44.29
N PRO A 166 25.90 -14.90 43.49
CA PRO A 166 24.85 -15.87 43.14
C PRO A 166 24.29 -16.48 44.44
N VAL A 167 22.97 -16.49 44.58
CA VAL A 167 22.23 -16.97 45.77
C VAL A 167 22.44 -18.46 46.05
N ASP A 168 22.96 -19.24 45.10
CA ASP A 168 23.03 -20.71 45.17
C ASP A 168 24.44 -21.33 45.00
N GLY A 169 25.53 -20.55 44.99
CA GLY A 169 26.91 -21.10 45.05
C GLY A 169 27.44 -21.89 43.84
N ASP A 170 26.61 -22.23 42.85
CA ASP A 170 27.04 -22.97 41.65
C ASP A 170 27.91 -22.11 40.69
N THR A 171 29.05 -22.65 40.26
CA THR A 171 29.83 -22.09 39.14
C THR A 171 29.00 -22.20 37.86
N MET A 172 28.50 -21.06 37.35
CA MET A 172 27.75 -21.02 36.10
C MET A 172 28.65 -21.49 34.95
N PRO A 173 28.20 -22.46 34.10
CA PRO A 173 28.86 -22.72 32.83
C PRO A 173 28.88 -21.43 32.01
N GLU A 174 29.96 -21.19 31.25
CA GLU A 174 30.15 -19.95 30.49
C GLU A 174 28.90 -19.65 29.66
N GLY A 175 28.20 -18.58 30.06
CA GLY A 175 27.02 -18.10 29.35
C GLY A 175 27.42 -17.48 28.00
N PRO A 176 26.43 -17.15 27.15
CA PRO A 176 26.72 -16.52 25.89
C PRO A 176 27.52 -15.22 26.05
N SER A 177 28.32 -14.88 25.04
CA SER A 177 29.10 -13.65 25.02
C SER A 177 28.23 -12.43 25.30
N TRP A 178 28.60 -11.64 26.31
CA TRP A 178 27.93 -10.38 26.64
C TRP A 178 27.86 -9.42 25.44
N LYS A 179 28.82 -9.52 24.50
CA LYS A 179 28.85 -8.71 23.28
C LYS A 179 27.63 -8.97 22.38
N LEU A 180 27.10 -10.19 22.37
CA LEU A 180 25.90 -10.54 21.60
C LEU A 180 24.64 -9.97 22.25
N ALA A 181 24.53 -10.06 23.58
CA ALA A 181 23.43 -9.45 24.31
C ALA A 181 23.43 -7.92 24.19
N ALA A 182 24.60 -7.29 24.31
CA ALA A 182 24.76 -5.85 24.10
C ALA A 182 24.46 -5.43 22.65
N GLY A 183 24.92 -6.21 21.67
CA GLY A 183 24.61 -5.98 20.25
C GLY A 183 23.12 -6.09 19.95
N PHE A 184 22.43 -7.10 20.50
CA PHE A 184 20.98 -7.25 20.40
C PHE A 184 20.23 -6.04 20.95
N LEU A 185 20.55 -5.64 22.19
CA LEU A 185 19.89 -4.51 22.86
C LEU A 185 20.15 -3.20 22.11
N ALA A 186 21.37 -2.96 21.65
CA ALA A 186 21.71 -1.75 20.90
C ALA A 186 20.99 -1.68 19.56
N ALA A 187 20.97 -2.79 18.79
CA ALA A 187 20.30 -2.84 17.51
C ALA A 187 18.77 -2.72 17.65
N ALA A 188 18.17 -3.39 18.66
CA ALA A 188 16.74 -3.31 18.93
C ALA A 188 16.32 -1.91 19.40
N ALA A 189 17.09 -1.28 20.28
CA ALA A 189 16.85 0.09 20.72
C ALA A 189 17.00 1.09 19.57
N GLY A 190 18.03 0.94 18.73
CA GLY A 190 18.22 1.76 17.54
C GLY A 190 17.09 1.61 16.54
N ALA A 191 16.65 0.37 16.26
CA ALA A 191 15.52 0.10 15.38
C ALA A 191 14.21 0.72 15.89
N GLY A 192 13.91 0.54 17.18
CA GLY A 192 12.72 1.12 17.81
C GLY A 192 12.74 2.65 17.82
N LEU A 193 13.89 3.26 18.14
CA LEU A 193 14.04 4.70 18.13
C LEU A 193 13.87 5.28 16.72
N LEU A 194 14.51 4.68 15.72
CA LEU A 194 14.38 5.14 14.33
C LEU A 194 12.94 4.97 13.82
N ALA A 195 12.29 3.85 14.11
CA ALA A 195 10.89 3.64 13.76
C ALA A 195 9.98 4.71 14.38
N LEU A 196 10.21 5.05 15.66
CA LEU A 196 9.48 6.13 16.33
C LEU A 196 9.74 7.50 15.71
N ILE A 197 10.98 7.81 15.33
CA ILE A 197 11.34 9.08 14.67
C ILE A 197 10.65 9.20 13.31
N VAL A 198 10.71 8.14 12.50
CA VAL A 198 10.08 8.11 11.17
C VAL A 198 8.55 8.24 11.29
N ALA A 199 7.94 7.56 12.27
CA ALA A 199 6.49 7.61 12.51
C ALA A 199 6.00 8.96 13.03
N ALA A 200 6.68 9.51 14.04
CA ALA A 200 6.19 10.67 14.78
C ALA A 200 6.62 12.02 14.17
N SER A 201 7.67 12.04 13.36
CA SER A 201 8.29 13.28 12.87
C SER A 201 8.89 13.13 11.45
N PRO A 202 8.07 12.79 10.43
CA PRO A 202 8.55 12.53 9.07
C PRO A 202 9.33 13.71 8.47
N HIS A 203 8.94 14.95 8.77
CA HIS A 203 9.66 16.16 8.29
C HIS A 203 11.11 16.28 8.82
N VAL A 204 11.42 15.68 9.96
CA VAL A 204 12.78 15.71 10.54
C VAL A 204 13.73 14.79 9.77
N VAL A 205 13.21 13.67 9.25
CA VAL A 205 14.01 12.72 8.45
C VAL A 205 14.05 13.08 6.98
N ASP A 206 13.04 13.79 6.46
CA ASP A 206 12.96 14.21 5.05
C ASP A 206 14.20 14.99 4.58
N GLY A 207 14.71 15.94 5.38
CA GLY A 207 15.89 16.71 5.02
C GLY A 207 17.16 15.85 4.92
N PHE A 208 17.32 14.89 5.84
CA PHE A 208 18.42 13.92 5.79
C PHE A 208 18.27 12.96 4.61
N ASP A 209 17.07 12.42 4.41
CA ASP A 209 16.79 11.43 3.37
C ASP A 209 16.95 12.00 1.97
N ARG A 210 16.43 13.21 1.71
CA ARG A 210 16.63 13.90 0.43
C ARG A 210 18.09 14.26 0.20
N GLY A 211 18.80 14.74 1.22
CA GLY A 211 20.21 15.09 1.10
C GLY A 211 21.09 13.89 0.76
N VAL A 212 20.86 12.75 1.41
CA VAL A 212 21.60 11.51 1.14
C VAL A 212 21.18 10.88 -0.18
N ALA A 213 19.89 10.87 -0.52
CA ALA A 213 19.41 10.34 -1.80
C ALA A 213 19.98 11.14 -2.99
N ALA A 214 19.95 12.49 -2.92
CA ALA A 214 20.52 13.35 -3.96
C ALA A 214 22.02 13.09 -4.19
N TRP A 215 22.78 12.81 -3.12
CA TRP A 215 24.18 12.44 -3.23
C TRP A 215 24.40 11.15 -4.04
N PHE A 216 23.53 10.14 -3.87
CA PHE A 216 23.60 8.90 -4.65
C PHE A 216 23.18 9.09 -6.11
N HIS A 217 22.16 9.90 -6.39
CA HIS A 217 21.74 10.21 -7.76
C HIS A 217 22.86 10.91 -8.56
N GLY A 218 23.66 11.77 -7.91
CA GLY A 218 24.80 12.44 -8.54
C GLY A 218 25.99 11.53 -8.88
N LEU A 219 26.03 10.28 -8.40
CA LEU A 219 27.17 9.37 -8.56
C LEU A 219 27.05 8.40 -9.74
N GLY A 220 25.91 8.34 -10.45
CA GLY A 220 25.73 7.49 -11.63
C GLY A 220 25.94 5.99 -11.36
N TRP A 221 25.34 5.47 -10.28
CA TRP A 221 25.54 4.09 -9.83
C TRP A 221 25.14 3.05 -10.91
N PRO A 222 26.07 2.21 -11.41
CA PRO A 222 25.75 1.24 -12.45
C PRO A 222 24.84 0.13 -11.90
N ALA A 223 23.71 -0.09 -12.59
CA ALA A 223 22.77 -1.16 -12.28
C ALA A 223 23.42 -2.54 -12.56
N THR A 224 24.11 -3.12 -11.59
CA THR A 224 24.72 -4.46 -11.74
C THR A 224 23.74 -5.58 -11.39
N SER A 225 23.77 -6.68 -12.15
CA SER A 225 22.91 -7.88 -12.04
C SER A 225 23.02 -8.69 -10.73
N ILE A 226 23.97 -8.35 -9.85
CA ILE A 226 24.23 -9.08 -8.60
C ILE A 226 23.09 -8.87 -7.57
N THR A 227 22.43 -7.71 -7.58
CA THR A 227 21.29 -7.43 -6.67
C THR A 227 19.99 -8.12 -7.12
N ASP A 228 19.83 -8.38 -8.42
CA ASP A 228 18.66 -9.07 -8.97
C ASP A 228 18.75 -10.59 -8.80
N LEU A 229 19.96 -11.17 -8.73
CA LEU A 229 20.18 -12.58 -8.37
C LEU A 229 19.78 -12.87 -6.89
N VAL A 230 19.77 -11.83 -6.06
CA VAL A 230 19.40 -11.86 -4.64
C VAL A 230 17.94 -11.39 -4.46
N SER A 231 17.19 -11.19 -5.55
CA SER A 231 15.78 -10.78 -5.49
C SER A 231 14.83 -11.88 -4.98
N ARG A 232 13.64 -11.44 -4.57
CA ARG A 232 12.78 -11.96 -3.48
C ARG A 232 12.47 -13.48 -3.48
N THR A 233 12.46 -14.16 -4.63
CA THR A 233 12.09 -15.59 -4.72
C THR A 233 13.27 -16.53 -4.40
N GLY A 234 14.49 -16.15 -4.75
CA GLY A 234 15.69 -16.98 -4.54
C GLY A 234 16.09 -17.08 -3.06
N ILE A 235 15.96 -15.99 -2.29
CA ILE A 235 16.36 -15.98 -0.88
C ILE A 235 15.45 -16.86 -0.03
N VAL A 236 14.13 -16.85 -0.26
CA VAL A 236 13.19 -17.68 0.51
C VAL A 236 13.48 -19.16 0.27
N VAL A 237 13.75 -19.54 -0.98
CA VAL A 237 14.16 -20.91 -1.33
C VAL A 237 15.47 -21.27 -0.64
N VAL A 238 16.49 -20.39 -0.67
CA VAL A 238 17.76 -20.62 0.03
C VAL A 238 17.55 -20.74 1.54
N ALA A 239 16.73 -19.88 2.14
CA ALA A 239 16.37 -19.92 3.56
C ALA A 239 15.72 -21.25 3.93
N VAL A 240 14.74 -21.72 3.15
CA VAL A 240 14.05 -23.01 3.37
C VAL A 240 15.00 -24.19 3.21
N VAL A 241 15.82 -24.20 2.15
CA VAL A 241 16.81 -25.26 1.88
C VAL A 241 17.87 -25.31 2.99
N VAL A 242 18.39 -24.15 3.42
CA VAL A 242 19.39 -24.06 4.49
C VAL A 242 18.78 -24.45 5.84
N VAL A 243 17.56 -24.02 6.17
CA VAL A 243 16.85 -24.45 7.39
C VAL A 243 16.66 -25.98 7.40
N GLY A 244 16.21 -26.55 6.28
CA GLY A 244 16.02 -28.00 6.13
C GLY A 244 17.33 -28.77 6.30
N ALA A 245 18.40 -28.32 5.64
CA ALA A 245 19.71 -28.94 5.73
C ALA A 245 20.28 -28.83 7.16
N VAL A 246 20.27 -27.64 7.78
CA VAL A 246 20.81 -27.41 9.13
C VAL A 246 20.05 -28.16 10.19
N ALA A 247 18.73 -28.30 10.05
CA ALA A 247 17.90 -29.05 11.01
C ALA A 247 18.35 -30.52 11.19
N VAL A 248 19.06 -31.08 10.20
CA VAL A 248 19.68 -32.41 10.28
C VAL A 248 20.80 -32.46 11.32
N ARG A 249 21.59 -31.39 11.48
CA ARG A 249 22.78 -31.32 12.36
C ARG A 249 22.57 -30.49 13.64
N CYS A 250 21.80 -29.42 13.60
CA CYS A 250 21.59 -28.52 14.75
C CYS A 250 20.17 -27.93 14.73
N ARG A 251 19.27 -28.49 15.55
CA ARG A 251 17.87 -28.04 15.65
C ARG A 251 17.75 -26.62 16.18
N VAL A 252 18.59 -26.24 17.13
CA VAL A 252 18.57 -24.89 17.73
C VAL A 252 18.88 -23.84 16.66
N LEU A 253 19.94 -24.05 15.87
CA LEU A 253 20.33 -23.11 14.82
C LEU A 253 19.22 -22.97 13.76
N ALA A 254 18.61 -24.09 13.34
CA ALA A 254 17.49 -24.08 12.41
C ALA A 254 16.27 -23.31 12.96
N LEU A 255 15.89 -23.56 14.23
CA LEU A 255 14.76 -22.88 14.86
C LEU A 255 15.02 -21.39 15.06
N THR A 256 16.22 -21.00 15.47
CA THR A 256 16.57 -19.57 15.64
C THR A 256 16.65 -18.84 14.31
N PHE A 257 17.07 -19.52 13.24
CA PHE A 257 17.06 -18.96 11.89
C PHE A 257 15.62 -18.72 11.43
N ALA A 258 14.76 -19.73 11.54
CA ALA A 258 13.35 -19.62 11.18
C ALA A 258 12.64 -18.53 12.00
N ALA A 259 12.90 -18.46 13.30
CA ALA A 259 12.36 -17.40 14.17
C ALA A 259 12.86 -16.01 13.77
N ALA A 260 14.15 -15.85 13.42
CA ALA A 260 14.68 -14.56 12.97
C ALA A 260 14.01 -14.09 11.68
N VAL A 261 13.83 -14.97 10.69
CA VAL A 261 13.11 -14.64 9.44
C VAL A 261 11.66 -14.28 9.71
N ALA A 262 10.95 -15.10 10.50
CA ALA A 262 9.53 -14.87 10.82
C ALA A 262 9.32 -13.55 11.58
N LEU A 263 10.16 -13.26 12.59
CA LEU A 263 10.10 -12.01 13.33
C LEU A 263 10.50 -10.80 12.49
N GLY A 264 11.43 -10.94 11.55
CA GLY A 264 11.79 -9.88 10.61
C GLY A 264 10.66 -9.54 9.64
N PHE A 265 9.98 -10.57 9.13
CA PHE A 265 8.78 -10.40 8.31
C PHE A 265 7.66 -9.72 9.11
N LEU A 266 7.34 -10.23 10.30
CA LEU A 266 6.32 -9.66 11.17
C LEU A 266 6.63 -8.19 11.51
N ALA A 267 7.87 -7.86 11.87
CA ALA A 267 8.27 -6.49 12.16
C ALA A 267 8.09 -5.57 10.94
N THR A 268 8.38 -6.06 9.73
CA THR A 268 8.20 -5.29 8.50
C THR A 268 6.73 -5.02 8.20
N VAL A 269 5.86 -6.03 8.32
CA VAL A 269 4.40 -5.89 8.10
C VAL A 269 3.82 -4.91 9.11
N VAL A 270 4.06 -5.14 10.40
CA VAL A 270 3.51 -4.30 11.48
C VAL A 270 3.98 -2.85 11.36
N LEU A 271 5.26 -2.62 11.07
CA LEU A 271 5.78 -1.26 10.98
C LEU A 271 5.31 -0.52 9.73
N ARG A 272 5.04 -1.22 8.62
CA ARG A 272 4.46 -0.58 7.43
C ARG A 272 3.05 -0.07 7.69
N ASP A 273 2.21 -0.91 8.27
CA ASP A 273 0.83 -0.56 8.59
C ASP A 273 0.74 0.58 9.62
N ILE A 274 1.75 0.73 10.48
CA ILE A 274 1.79 1.80 11.50
C ILE A 274 2.36 3.11 10.93
N ILE A 275 3.31 3.05 10.00
CA ILE A 275 4.13 4.20 9.59
C ILE A 275 3.69 4.78 8.24
N GLU A 276 2.95 4.04 7.40
CA GLU A 276 2.32 4.47 6.14
C GLU A 276 3.16 5.45 5.30
N ARG A 277 4.47 5.16 5.19
CA ARG A 277 5.43 6.11 4.63
C ARG A 277 5.44 6.04 3.10
N PRO A 278 5.27 7.17 2.37
CA PRO A 278 5.37 7.20 0.93
C PRO A 278 6.80 6.90 0.45
N ARG A 279 6.91 6.15 -0.64
CA ARG A 279 8.16 5.91 -1.38
C ARG A 279 8.69 7.21 -2.03
N PRO A 280 9.99 7.30 -2.36
CA PRO A 280 10.53 8.41 -3.14
C PRO A 280 9.77 8.63 -4.45
N LEU A 281 9.41 9.89 -4.75
CA LEU A 281 8.57 10.26 -5.90
C LEU A 281 9.25 10.08 -7.27
N ASP A 282 10.59 10.09 -7.28
CA ASP A 282 11.38 9.95 -8.51
C ASP A 282 11.77 8.48 -8.78
N GLY A 283 11.19 7.54 -8.02
CA GLY A 283 11.50 6.12 -8.05
C GLY A 283 10.43 5.25 -8.71
N PRO A 284 10.72 3.98 -9.01
CA PRO A 284 9.82 3.07 -9.74
C PRO A 284 8.53 2.70 -9.00
N MET A 285 8.40 3.10 -7.74
CA MET A 285 7.27 2.82 -6.86
C MET A 285 6.73 4.10 -6.20
N ALA A 286 6.90 5.23 -6.89
CA ALA A 286 6.53 6.56 -6.42
C ALA A 286 5.12 6.60 -5.81
N GLY A 287 5.00 7.20 -4.63
CA GLY A 287 3.71 7.42 -3.96
C GLY A 287 3.13 6.23 -3.18
N MET A 288 3.68 5.01 -3.30
CA MET A 288 3.18 3.88 -2.49
C MET A 288 3.51 4.06 -0.99
N LEU A 289 2.57 3.74 -0.10
CA LEU A 289 2.66 4.00 1.36
C LEU A 289 3.39 2.89 2.17
N ASP A 290 4.34 2.18 1.57
CA ASP A 290 4.98 0.99 2.19
C ASP A 290 6.52 1.08 2.29
N SER A 291 7.05 2.30 2.43
CA SER A 291 8.49 2.54 2.32
C SER A 291 9.30 2.04 3.53
N TYR A 292 8.82 2.20 4.76
CA TYR A 292 9.57 1.85 5.99
C TYR A 292 9.08 0.57 6.65
N PRO A 293 9.96 -0.35 7.12
CA PRO A 293 11.39 -0.47 6.83
C PRO A 293 11.64 -1.21 5.49
N SER A 294 12.89 -1.19 5.01
CA SER A 294 13.27 -1.94 3.82
C SER A 294 13.35 -3.45 4.07
N GLU A 295 12.37 -4.19 3.53
CA GLU A 295 12.27 -5.65 3.69
C GLU A 295 13.47 -6.41 3.13
N SER A 296 14.00 -5.97 1.99
CA SER A 296 15.12 -6.63 1.32
C SER A 296 16.39 -6.50 2.15
N VAL A 297 16.55 -5.36 2.85
CA VAL A 297 17.68 -5.13 3.74
C VAL A 297 17.55 -5.93 5.04
N VAL A 298 16.36 -5.98 5.66
CA VAL A 298 16.13 -6.84 6.84
C VAL A 298 16.56 -8.28 6.55
N LEU A 299 16.09 -8.83 5.44
CA LEU A 299 16.36 -10.20 5.06
C LEU A 299 17.84 -10.42 4.66
N ALA A 300 18.44 -9.50 3.90
CA ALA A 300 19.86 -9.58 3.52
C ALA A 300 20.78 -9.62 4.75
N VAL A 301 20.50 -8.81 5.78
CA VAL A 301 21.26 -8.83 7.05
C VAL A 301 21.11 -10.17 7.77
N ILE A 302 19.90 -10.73 7.84
CA ILE A 302 19.66 -12.04 8.44
C ILE A 302 20.45 -13.13 7.71
N VAL A 303 20.42 -13.12 6.37
CA VAL A 303 21.16 -14.06 5.52
C VAL A 303 22.68 -13.94 5.76
N ALA A 304 23.23 -12.72 5.67
CA ALA A 304 24.65 -12.48 5.88
C ALA A 304 25.13 -12.88 7.29
N GLY A 305 24.27 -12.72 8.29
CA GLY A 305 24.56 -13.03 9.69
C GLY A 305 24.47 -14.50 10.08
N LEU A 306 23.58 -15.28 9.45
CA LEU A 306 23.23 -16.64 9.89
C LEU A 306 23.52 -17.75 8.86
N VAL A 307 23.44 -17.49 7.55
CA VAL A 307 23.71 -18.52 6.52
C VAL A 307 25.17 -19.02 6.57
N PRO A 308 26.19 -18.17 6.72
CA PRO A 308 27.57 -18.63 6.84
C PRO A 308 27.81 -19.59 8.02
N ARG A 309 27.09 -19.38 9.11
CA ARG A 309 27.12 -20.26 10.29
C ARG A 309 26.42 -21.58 10.06
N ALA A 310 25.28 -21.54 9.38
CA ALA A 310 24.58 -22.73 8.93
C ALA A 310 25.50 -23.60 8.07
N ILE A 311 26.13 -23.03 7.04
CA ILE A 311 27.06 -23.71 6.14
C ILE A 311 28.26 -24.28 6.92
N ALA A 312 28.89 -23.48 7.79
CA ALA A 312 30.00 -23.93 8.61
C ALA A 312 29.63 -25.12 9.52
N THR A 313 28.39 -25.15 10.03
CA THR A 313 27.87 -26.24 10.87
C THR A 313 27.59 -27.50 10.04
N LEU A 314 27.14 -27.35 8.79
CA LEU A 314 26.87 -28.45 7.86
C LEU A 314 28.16 -29.14 7.40
N ILE A 315 29.14 -28.35 6.97
CA ILE A 315 30.41 -28.84 6.43
C ILE A 315 31.38 -29.26 7.54
N GLY A 316 31.15 -28.81 8.78
CA GLY A 316 32.03 -29.07 9.91
C GLY A 316 33.31 -28.21 9.90
N TRP A 317 33.32 -27.12 9.12
CA TRP A 317 34.45 -26.21 8.99
C TRP A 317 34.13 -24.83 9.56
N PRO A 318 34.32 -24.59 10.88
CA PRO A 318 33.89 -23.35 11.54
C PRO A 318 34.59 -22.09 11.01
N ARG A 319 35.80 -22.24 10.41
CA ARG A 319 36.60 -21.12 9.91
C ARG A 319 36.00 -20.46 8.65
N ILE A 320 35.15 -21.16 7.89
CA ILE A 320 34.54 -20.59 6.67
C ILE A 320 33.47 -19.53 6.96
N ALA A 321 32.92 -19.51 8.18
CA ALA A 321 31.82 -18.60 8.53
C ALA A 321 32.23 -17.12 8.43
N ALA A 322 33.45 -16.77 8.85
CA ALA A 322 33.93 -15.39 8.82
C ALA A 322 34.11 -14.82 7.40
N PRO A 323 34.87 -15.46 6.48
CA PRO A 323 35.03 -14.94 5.12
C PRO A 323 33.70 -14.90 4.36
N LEU A 324 32.82 -15.88 4.56
CA LEU A 324 31.53 -15.91 3.89
C LEU A 324 30.56 -14.85 4.44
N SER A 325 30.56 -14.58 5.76
CA SER A 325 29.84 -13.44 6.33
C SER A 325 30.37 -12.09 5.84
N PHE A 326 31.67 -11.97 5.58
CA PHE A 326 32.25 -10.76 4.99
C PHE A 326 31.72 -10.54 3.56
N VAL A 327 31.78 -11.56 2.70
CA VAL A 327 31.27 -11.49 1.31
C VAL A 327 29.78 -11.12 1.28
N LEU A 328 28.94 -11.81 2.07
CA LEU A 328 27.51 -11.51 2.13
C LEU A 328 27.21 -10.15 2.78
N GLY A 329 28.07 -9.69 3.70
CA GLY A 329 27.99 -8.36 4.29
C GLY A 329 28.25 -7.25 3.27
N VAL A 330 29.27 -7.43 2.41
CA VAL A 330 29.54 -6.51 1.29
C VAL A 330 28.37 -6.49 0.31
N ALA A 331 27.82 -7.66 -0.04
CA ALA A 331 26.63 -7.73 -0.88
C ALA A 331 25.42 -7.02 -0.24
N THR A 332 25.23 -7.15 1.07
CA THR A 332 24.15 -6.46 1.80
C THR A 332 24.32 -4.95 1.76
N ALA A 333 25.55 -4.44 1.93
CA ALA A 333 25.84 -3.02 1.82
C ALA A 333 25.58 -2.50 0.39
N ALA A 334 25.94 -3.28 -0.64
CA ALA A 334 25.62 -2.96 -2.03
C ALA A 334 24.10 -2.89 -2.27
N THR A 335 23.32 -3.82 -1.71
CA THR A 335 21.84 -3.79 -1.77
C THR A 335 21.27 -2.53 -1.11
N MET A 336 21.81 -2.11 0.03
CA MET A 336 21.37 -0.87 0.70
C MET A 336 21.58 0.36 -0.18
N VAL A 337 22.75 0.47 -0.82
CA VAL A 337 23.07 1.56 -1.75
C VAL A 337 22.15 1.51 -2.97
N ASP A 338 21.97 0.33 -3.58
CA ASP A 338 21.11 0.12 -4.75
C ASP A 338 19.66 0.55 -4.50
N ARG A 339 19.10 0.20 -3.33
CA ARG A 339 17.71 0.57 -2.99
C ARG A 339 17.51 2.09 -2.87
N VAL A 340 18.52 2.82 -2.39
CA VAL A 340 18.47 4.28 -2.30
C VAL A 340 18.72 4.92 -3.66
N ALA A 341 19.73 4.46 -4.39
CA ALA A 341 20.13 5.03 -5.68
C ALA A 341 19.04 4.92 -6.78
N ARG A 342 18.20 3.88 -6.73
CA ARG A 342 17.05 3.73 -7.65
C ARG A 342 15.78 4.46 -7.19
N GLY A 343 15.83 5.22 -6.09
CA GLY A 343 14.62 5.79 -5.50
C GLY A 343 13.62 4.76 -4.99
N ALA A 344 14.03 3.51 -4.74
CA ALA A 344 13.11 2.46 -4.28
C ALA A 344 12.78 2.58 -2.78
N HIS A 345 13.68 3.15 -1.98
CA HIS A 345 13.51 3.37 -0.54
C HIS A 345 14.26 4.63 -0.10
N TRP A 346 13.79 5.28 0.97
CA TRP A 346 14.54 6.34 1.62
C TRP A 346 15.76 5.78 2.38
N PRO A 347 16.85 6.56 2.54
CA PRO A 347 18.02 6.16 3.34
C PRO A 347 17.69 5.65 4.75
N THR A 348 16.76 6.29 5.45
CA THR A 348 16.32 5.83 6.77
C THR A 348 15.56 4.51 6.73
N ASP A 349 14.89 4.15 5.63
CA ASP A 349 14.21 2.86 5.47
C ASP A 349 15.21 1.70 5.40
N VAL A 350 16.32 1.89 4.69
CA VAL A 350 17.39 0.89 4.59
C VAL A 350 18.18 0.79 5.89
N ILE A 351 18.39 1.91 6.60
CA ILE A 351 19.01 1.90 7.95
C ILE A 351 18.10 1.18 8.95
N GLY A 352 16.80 1.46 8.94
CA GLY A 352 15.80 0.79 9.77
C GLY A 352 15.78 -0.71 9.52
N GLY A 353 15.78 -1.12 8.24
CA GLY A 353 15.89 -2.52 7.87
C GLY A 353 17.16 -3.20 8.40
N ALA A 354 18.30 -2.51 8.29
CA ALA A 354 19.58 -3.04 8.76
C ALA A 354 19.64 -3.22 10.29
N LEU A 355 19.07 -2.28 11.05
CA LEU A 355 19.00 -2.34 12.52
C LEU A 355 18.09 -3.48 13.00
N ILE A 356 16.91 -3.62 12.39
CA ILE A 356 15.97 -4.71 12.69
C ILE A 356 16.62 -6.06 12.40
N GLY A 357 17.19 -6.24 11.20
CA GLY A 357 17.89 -7.47 10.82
C GLY A 357 19.05 -7.79 11.76
N SER A 358 19.82 -6.78 12.16
CA SER A 358 20.95 -6.95 13.08
C SER A 358 20.52 -7.39 14.47
N ALA A 359 19.42 -6.83 15.01
CA ALA A 359 18.85 -7.26 16.28
C ALA A 359 18.49 -8.75 16.22
N LEU A 360 17.81 -9.18 15.16
CA LEU A 360 17.39 -10.58 14.98
C LEU A 360 18.60 -11.52 14.86
N VAL A 361 19.65 -11.12 14.14
CA VAL A 361 20.91 -11.89 14.05
C VAL A 361 21.60 -12.01 15.41
N PHE A 362 21.73 -10.92 16.16
CA PHE A 362 22.36 -10.96 17.48
C PHE A 362 21.55 -11.79 18.48
N GLY A 363 20.21 -11.65 18.48
CA GLY A 363 19.32 -12.46 19.30
C GLY A 363 19.39 -13.95 18.96
N ALA A 364 19.36 -14.30 17.67
CA ALA A 364 19.50 -15.69 17.21
C ALA A 364 20.86 -16.28 17.63
N ARG A 365 21.96 -15.54 17.43
CA ARG A 365 23.30 -15.96 17.88
C ARG A 365 23.38 -16.12 19.39
N TRP A 366 22.74 -15.22 20.12
CA TRP A 366 22.69 -15.26 21.58
C TRP A 366 22.05 -16.56 22.08
N VAL A 367 20.93 -16.98 21.49
CA VAL A 367 20.25 -18.24 21.80
C VAL A 367 21.07 -19.46 21.37
N VAL A 368 21.68 -19.41 20.18
CA VAL A 368 22.52 -20.51 19.66
C VAL A 368 23.75 -20.77 20.53
N ASP A 369 24.29 -19.76 21.20
CA ASP A 369 25.47 -19.94 22.06
C ASP A 369 25.11 -20.42 23.48
N VAL A 370 23.83 -20.67 23.80
CA VAL A 370 23.41 -21.26 25.08
C VAL A 370 23.65 -22.78 25.07
N PRO A 371 24.55 -23.35 25.90
CA PRO A 371 24.88 -24.79 25.85
C PRO A 371 23.67 -25.70 26.11
N ARG A 372 22.79 -25.29 27.04
CA ARG A 372 21.58 -26.05 27.39
C ARG A 372 20.56 -26.14 26.25
N ALA A 373 20.58 -25.23 25.28
CA ALA A 373 19.69 -25.29 24.13
C ALA A 373 19.95 -26.54 23.27
N HIS A 374 21.19 -27.06 23.28
CA HIS A 374 21.63 -28.15 22.40
C HIS A 374 21.45 -29.56 22.97
N ILE A 375 20.92 -29.72 24.18
CA ILE A 375 20.72 -31.02 24.86
C ILE A 375 19.90 -32.02 24.00
N GLY A 376 19.00 -31.52 23.15
CA GLY A 376 18.18 -32.33 22.25
C GLY A 376 18.74 -32.52 20.83
N CYS A 377 19.90 -31.93 20.50
CA CYS A 377 20.49 -32.02 19.16
C CYS A 377 21.21 -33.37 18.96
N ARG A 378 21.13 -33.93 17.74
CA ARG A 378 21.86 -35.14 17.35
C ARG A 378 23.07 -34.73 16.53
N SER A 379 24.26 -35.18 16.91
CA SER A 379 25.50 -34.95 16.15
C SER A 379 25.82 -33.46 15.91
N CYS A 380 25.46 -32.61 16.87
CA CYS A 380 25.80 -31.19 16.84
C CYS A 380 27.20 -31.01 17.42
N PRO A 381 28.09 -30.23 16.77
CA PRO A 381 29.40 -29.90 17.33
C PRO A 381 29.33 -29.24 18.71
N ARG A 382 28.19 -28.66 19.08
CA ARG A 382 27.95 -27.98 20.37
C ARG A 382 27.24 -28.85 21.42
N SER A 383 26.90 -30.11 21.13
CA SER A 383 26.18 -30.99 22.06
C SER A 383 27.06 -32.04 22.75
N GLN A 384 28.39 -31.94 22.67
CA GLN A 384 29.30 -33.06 22.96
C GLN A 384 29.39 -33.49 24.45
N ASP A 385 28.80 -32.77 25.43
CA ASP A 385 29.07 -33.02 26.86
C ASP A 385 27.85 -33.18 27.81
N LEU A 386 26.64 -33.52 27.35
CA LEU A 386 25.45 -33.58 28.25
C LEU A 386 24.68 -34.91 28.22
N PRO A 387 24.41 -35.56 29.37
CA PRO A 387 23.79 -36.88 29.43
C PRO A 387 22.31 -36.86 29.03
N LEU A 388 21.94 -37.78 28.12
CA LEU A 388 20.62 -37.91 27.51
C LEU A 388 19.60 -38.56 28.47
N ARG A 389 18.51 -37.85 28.81
CA ARG A 389 17.26 -38.47 29.28
C ARG A 389 16.16 -38.26 28.24
N ARG A 390 15.64 -39.34 27.67
CA ARG A 390 14.47 -39.32 26.78
C ARG A 390 13.24 -39.93 27.44
N LYS A 391 12.17 -39.16 27.50
CA LYS A 391 10.79 -39.63 27.27
C LYS A 391 9.96 -38.45 26.77
N SER A 392 9.53 -38.47 25.51
CA SER A 392 8.41 -37.65 25.04
C SER A 392 7.28 -38.59 24.60
N ARG A 393 6.12 -38.44 25.23
CA ARG A 393 4.84 -38.93 24.72
C ARG A 393 4.12 -37.71 24.14
N GLY A 394 3.58 -37.84 22.93
CA GLY A 394 2.85 -36.76 22.23
C GLY A 394 1.71 -36.19 23.06
N MET A 395 1.29 -34.97 22.71
CA MET A 395 0.30 -34.18 23.45
C MET A 395 -1.13 -34.75 23.33
N ILE A 396 -1.48 -35.29 22.17
CA ILE A 396 -2.78 -35.94 21.92
C ILE A 396 -2.58 -37.46 21.84
N ARG A 397 -3.29 -38.20 22.70
CA ARG A 397 -3.32 -39.67 22.65
C ARG A 397 -4.31 -40.11 21.59
N MET A 398 -3.81 -40.56 20.44
CA MET A 398 -4.62 -41.23 19.43
C MET A 398 -4.49 -42.75 19.56
N GLY A 399 -5.60 -43.47 19.41
CA GLY A 399 -5.57 -44.93 19.23
C GLY A 399 -4.87 -45.31 17.92
N ILE A 400 -4.35 -46.53 17.82
CA ILE A 400 -3.63 -47.02 16.63
C ILE A 400 -4.53 -46.95 15.37
N SER A 401 -5.81 -47.31 15.51
CA SER A 401 -6.81 -47.22 14.44
C SER A 401 -7.06 -45.78 13.98
N THR A 402 -7.20 -44.84 14.93
CA THR A 402 -7.39 -43.41 14.65
C THR A 402 -6.18 -42.79 13.95
N ALA A 403 -4.97 -43.12 14.39
CA ALA A 403 -3.74 -42.61 13.78
C ALA A 403 -3.56 -43.09 12.33
N SER A 404 -3.89 -44.37 12.06
CA SER A 404 -3.88 -44.92 10.69
C SER A 404 -4.94 -44.26 9.80
N ALA A 405 -6.16 -44.05 10.32
CA ALA A 405 -7.23 -43.37 9.57
C ALA A 405 -6.86 -41.92 9.22
N VAL A 406 -6.31 -41.15 10.18
CA VAL A 406 -5.84 -39.77 9.96
C VAL A 406 -4.74 -39.73 8.90
N ARG A 407 -3.80 -40.67 8.92
CA ARG A 407 -2.73 -40.76 7.91
C ARG A 407 -3.30 -41.02 6.51
N VAL A 408 -4.24 -41.95 6.37
CA VAL A 408 -4.88 -42.25 5.07
C VAL A 408 -5.65 -41.04 4.55
N LEU A 409 -6.45 -40.40 5.40
CA LEU A 409 -7.14 -39.14 5.04
C LEU A 409 -6.16 -38.03 4.63
N ALA A 410 -5.02 -37.90 5.32
CA ALA A 410 -4.01 -36.90 5.00
C ALA A 410 -3.44 -37.07 3.59
N HIS A 411 -3.15 -38.30 3.17
CA HIS A 411 -2.64 -38.57 1.83
C HIS A 411 -3.70 -38.49 0.74
N LEU A 412 -4.92 -38.96 1.01
CA LEU A 412 -6.05 -38.83 0.08
C LEU A 412 -6.41 -37.37 -0.17
N SER A 413 -6.45 -36.55 0.88
CA SER A 413 -6.70 -35.11 0.75
C SER A 413 -5.56 -34.39 0.02
N ALA A 414 -4.29 -34.75 0.27
CA ALA A 414 -3.16 -34.18 -0.47
C ALA A 414 -3.24 -34.50 -1.98
N ALA A 415 -3.60 -35.74 -2.32
CA ALA A 415 -3.81 -36.15 -3.71
C ALA A 415 -5.00 -35.43 -4.34
N ALA A 416 -6.13 -35.30 -3.61
CA ALA A 416 -7.31 -34.60 -4.09
C ALA A 416 -7.00 -33.13 -4.41
N VAL A 417 -6.32 -32.40 -3.51
CA VAL A 417 -5.95 -30.99 -3.74
C VAL A 417 -5.04 -30.85 -4.97
N ALA A 418 -4.03 -31.72 -5.11
CA ALA A 418 -3.14 -31.69 -6.27
C ALA A 418 -3.88 -31.97 -7.60
N VAL A 419 -4.78 -32.95 -7.62
CA VAL A 419 -5.59 -33.28 -8.80
C VAL A 419 -6.56 -32.15 -9.14
N THR A 420 -7.25 -31.58 -8.15
CA THR A 420 -8.17 -30.46 -8.36
C THR A 420 -7.44 -29.24 -8.93
N LEU A 421 -6.26 -28.88 -8.38
CA LEU A 421 -5.46 -27.78 -8.92
C LEU A 421 -5.02 -28.05 -10.37
N ALA A 422 -4.60 -29.28 -10.68
CA ALA A 422 -4.21 -29.65 -12.03
C ALA A 422 -5.40 -29.55 -13.01
N VAL A 423 -6.57 -30.10 -12.65
CA VAL A 423 -7.77 -30.03 -13.48
C VAL A 423 -8.19 -28.59 -13.71
N LEU A 424 -8.30 -27.77 -12.66
CA LEU A 424 -8.67 -26.36 -12.78
C LEU A 424 -7.69 -25.58 -13.69
N THR A 425 -6.39 -25.84 -13.53
CA THR A 425 -5.35 -25.23 -14.39
C THR A 425 -5.56 -25.58 -15.87
N PHE A 426 -5.93 -26.82 -16.19
CA PHE A 426 -6.16 -27.25 -17.57
C PHE A 426 -7.52 -26.85 -18.14
N THR A 427 -8.56 -26.74 -17.32
CA THR A 427 -9.94 -26.49 -17.79
C THR A 427 -10.36 -25.04 -17.71
N VAL A 428 -9.92 -24.30 -16.68
CA VAL A 428 -10.29 -22.90 -16.43
C VAL A 428 -9.12 -21.96 -16.76
N GLY A 429 -7.88 -22.45 -16.65
CA GLY A 429 -6.69 -21.61 -16.77
C GLY A 429 -6.20 -21.10 -15.40
N VAL A 430 -5.19 -20.23 -15.44
CA VAL A 430 -4.59 -19.64 -14.23
C VAL A 430 -5.07 -18.19 -14.10
N PRO A 431 -5.61 -17.77 -12.94
CA PRO A 431 -6.01 -16.39 -12.72
C PRO A 431 -4.86 -15.43 -13.02
N THR A 432 -5.09 -14.45 -13.88
CA THR A 432 -4.12 -13.39 -14.19
C THR A 432 -4.82 -12.05 -14.24
N SER A 433 -4.14 -11.01 -13.76
CA SER A 433 -4.58 -9.64 -14.01
C SER A 433 -4.39 -9.30 -15.50
N THR A 434 -5.42 -8.74 -16.13
CA THR A 434 -5.33 -8.16 -17.48
C THR A 434 -4.56 -6.84 -17.47
N GLU A 435 -4.61 -6.11 -16.35
CA GLU A 435 -4.08 -4.74 -16.23
C GLU A 435 -2.57 -4.64 -15.87
N ASN A 436 -1.81 -5.73 -15.84
CA ASN A 436 -0.34 -5.75 -15.69
C ASN A 436 0.28 -5.04 -14.44
N TYR A 437 -0.49 -4.66 -13.43
CA TYR A 437 -0.03 -3.77 -12.35
C TYR A 437 1.11 -4.26 -11.44
N VAL A 438 1.22 -5.57 -11.15
CA VAL A 438 2.17 -6.07 -10.12
C VAL A 438 3.22 -7.02 -10.67
N PHE A 439 2.80 -8.08 -11.35
CA PHE A 439 3.71 -9.10 -11.87
C PHE A 439 3.48 -9.35 -13.37
N GLY A 440 2.26 -9.11 -13.85
CA GLY A 440 1.85 -9.35 -15.24
C GLY A 440 1.70 -10.84 -15.54
N PRO A 441 0.97 -11.22 -16.60
CA PRO A 441 0.69 -12.62 -16.92
C PRO A 441 1.96 -13.43 -17.20
N GLY A 442 3.04 -12.76 -17.65
CA GLY A 442 4.35 -13.37 -17.89
C GLY A 442 5.06 -13.89 -16.63
N VAL A 443 4.73 -13.39 -15.44
CA VAL A 443 5.28 -13.85 -14.16
C VAL A 443 4.24 -14.58 -13.32
N GLU A 444 2.98 -14.13 -13.36
CA GLU A 444 1.87 -14.71 -12.59
C GLU A 444 1.60 -16.16 -12.99
N ARG A 445 1.51 -16.47 -14.29
CA ARG A 445 1.23 -17.84 -14.76
C ARG A 445 2.36 -18.80 -14.38
N PRO A 446 3.64 -18.53 -14.69
CA PRO A 446 4.72 -19.43 -14.31
C PRO A 446 4.84 -19.63 -12.79
N ALA A 447 4.62 -18.58 -12.00
CA ALA A 447 4.69 -18.67 -10.54
C ALA A 447 3.59 -19.57 -9.96
N GLN A 448 2.34 -19.40 -10.41
CA GLN A 448 1.21 -20.22 -9.95
C GLN A 448 1.34 -21.68 -10.39
N LEU A 449 1.79 -21.94 -11.62
CA LEU A 449 2.09 -23.29 -12.10
C LEU A 449 3.21 -23.96 -11.29
N ALA A 450 4.28 -23.23 -10.97
CA ALA A 450 5.36 -23.73 -10.13
C ALA A 450 4.85 -24.08 -8.73
N LEU A 451 3.99 -23.24 -8.14
CA LEU A 451 3.39 -23.49 -6.82
C LEU A 451 2.46 -24.72 -6.83
N ALA A 452 1.67 -24.92 -7.88
CA ALA A 452 0.89 -26.15 -8.06
C ALA A 452 1.79 -27.41 -8.15
N GLY A 453 2.95 -27.28 -8.82
CA GLY A 453 3.99 -28.30 -8.83
C GLY A 453 4.55 -28.59 -7.43
N VAL A 454 4.75 -27.57 -6.60
CA VAL A 454 5.22 -27.72 -5.20
C VAL A 454 4.19 -28.44 -4.33
N VAL A 455 2.89 -28.19 -4.51
CA VAL A 455 1.83 -28.97 -3.82
C VAL A 455 1.93 -30.45 -4.18
N SER A 456 2.09 -30.76 -5.47
CA SER A 456 2.20 -32.13 -5.98
C SER A 456 3.46 -32.84 -5.44
N LEU A 457 4.61 -32.15 -5.44
CA LEU A 457 5.85 -32.66 -4.86
C LEU A 457 5.72 -32.88 -3.34
N GLY A 458 5.06 -31.95 -2.64
CA GLY A 458 4.77 -32.06 -1.21
C GLY A 458 3.92 -33.29 -0.89
N ALA A 459 2.88 -33.56 -1.69
CA ALA A 459 2.03 -34.74 -1.55
C ALA A 459 2.83 -36.05 -1.71
N LEU A 460 3.74 -36.12 -2.68
CA LEU A 460 4.62 -37.28 -2.90
C LEU A 460 5.62 -37.45 -1.75
N LEU A 461 6.30 -36.38 -1.34
CA LEU A 461 7.30 -36.42 -0.27
C LEU A 461 6.68 -36.78 1.08
N ALA A 462 5.42 -36.41 1.32
CA ALA A 462 4.71 -36.70 2.57
C ALA A 462 4.66 -38.20 2.90
N TRP A 463 4.67 -39.09 1.89
CA TRP A 463 4.64 -40.55 2.10
C TRP A 463 5.84 -41.07 2.90
N LYS A 464 6.99 -40.43 2.73
CA LYS A 464 8.23 -40.81 3.44
C LYS A 464 8.63 -39.75 4.49
N TRP A 465 8.26 -38.50 4.29
CA TRP A 465 8.65 -37.34 5.09
C TRP A 465 7.43 -36.45 5.39
N GLU A 466 6.48 -36.93 6.19
CA GLU A 466 5.20 -36.26 6.50
C GLU A 466 5.32 -34.77 6.81
N ALA A 467 6.29 -34.38 7.66
CA ALA A 467 6.48 -32.99 8.05
C ALA A 467 7.01 -32.10 6.91
N ILE A 468 7.87 -32.63 6.04
CA ILE A 468 8.40 -31.88 4.88
C ILE A 468 7.28 -31.68 3.86
N GLY A 469 6.53 -32.76 3.57
CA GLY A 469 5.38 -32.68 2.67
C GLY A 469 4.33 -31.68 3.15
N ALA A 470 4.00 -31.71 4.45
CA ALA A 470 3.03 -30.77 5.04
C ALA A 470 3.49 -29.31 4.98
N VAL A 471 4.77 -29.03 5.18
CA VAL A 471 5.30 -27.65 5.07
C VAL A 471 5.25 -27.15 3.62
N LEU A 472 5.60 -28.00 2.65
CA LEU A 472 5.56 -27.63 1.23
C LEU A 472 4.14 -27.33 0.75
N ILE A 473 3.17 -28.19 1.11
CA ILE A 473 1.75 -27.98 0.77
C ILE A 473 1.24 -26.70 1.44
N ALA A 474 1.51 -26.49 2.72
CA ALA A 474 1.08 -25.31 3.45
C ALA A 474 1.64 -23.99 2.89
N PHE A 475 2.93 -23.99 2.55
CA PHE A 475 3.58 -22.83 1.92
C PHE A 475 2.98 -22.53 0.55
N ALA A 476 2.85 -23.54 -0.31
CA ALA A 476 2.28 -23.35 -1.63
C ALA A 476 0.81 -22.91 -1.59
N ALA A 477 0.00 -23.46 -0.68
CA ALA A 477 -1.37 -23.02 -0.43
C ALA A 477 -1.45 -21.55 -0.02
N THR A 478 -0.54 -21.10 0.85
CA THR A 478 -0.45 -19.70 1.29
C THR A 478 -0.20 -18.76 0.11
N CYS A 479 0.78 -19.09 -0.74
CA CYS A 479 1.13 -18.28 -1.91
C CYS A 479 0.03 -18.28 -2.97
N LEU A 480 -0.58 -19.43 -3.26
CA LEU A 480 -1.71 -19.52 -4.20
C LEU A 480 -2.93 -18.72 -3.71
N GLY A 481 -3.19 -18.70 -2.39
CA GLY A 481 -4.21 -17.84 -1.81
C GLY A 481 -3.95 -16.36 -2.03
N ILE A 482 -2.69 -15.90 -1.90
CA ILE A 482 -2.35 -14.50 -2.19
C ILE A 482 -2.58 -14.16 -3.66
N PHE A 483 -2.26 -15.07 -4.59
CA PHE A 483 -2.56 -14.87 -6.01
C PHE A 483 -4.06 -14.84 -6.31
N ALA A 484 -4.88 -15.60 -5.57
CA ALA A 484 -6.33 -15.51 -5.69
C ALA A 484 -6.86 -14.09 -5.39
N ALA A 485 -6.13 -13.27 -4.64
CA ALA A 485 -6.53 -11.90 -4.35
C ALA A 485 -6.44 -10.94 -5.55
N VAL A 486 -5.85 -11.38 -6.67
CA VAL A 486 -5.86 -10.66 -7.95
C VAL A 486 -7.25 -10.61 -8.58
N GLU A 487 -8.13 -11.54 -8.21
CA GLU A 487 -9.47 -11.66 -8.78
C GLU A 487 -10.57 -11.69 -7.71
N TYR A 488 -10.24 -12.19 -6.51
CA TYR A 488 -11.21 -12.42 -5.43
C TYR A 488 -10.91 -11.57 -4.20
N GLN A 489 -11.94 -11.22 -3.42
CA GLN A 489 -11.75 -10.52 -2.15
C GLN A 489 -10.87 -11.32 -1.17
N PRO A 490 -10.11 -10.65 -0.26
CA PRO A 490 -9.16 -11.32 0.64
C PRO A 490 -9.75 -12.45 1.49
N ILE A 491 -11.04 -12.36 1.83
CA ILE A 491 -11.72 -13.41 2.59
C ILE A 491 -11.81 -14.74 1.83
N TYR A 492 -12.03 -14.69 0.51
CA TYR A 492 -12.07 -15.88 -0.34
C TYR A 492 -10.68 -16.47 -0.52
N ALA A 493 -9.65 -15.64 -0.68
CA ALA A 493 -8.25 -16.05 -0.71
C ALA A 493 -7.83 -16.81 0.57
N VAL A 494 -8.25 -16.34 1.74
CA VAL A 494 -7.98 -17.01 3.02
C VAL A 494 -8.78 -18.30 3.16
N ALA A 495 -10.05 -18.31 2.75
CA ALA A 495 -10.87 -19.53 2.76
C ALA A 495 -10.26 -20.63 1.85
N LEU A 496 -9.82 -20.25 0.65
CA LEU A 496 -9.16 -21.15 -0.31
C LEU A 496 -7.85 -21.71 0.28
N THR A 497 -7.05 -20.85 0.91
CA THR A 497 -5.82 -21.26 1.58
C THR A 497 -6.11 -22.26 2.71
N ALA A 498 -7.09 -21.97 3.55
CA ALA A 498 -7.46 -22.84 4.66
C ALA A 498 -7.91 -24.22 4.16
N ALA A 499 -8.70 -24.26 3.08
CA ALA A 499 -9.11 -25.51 2.43
C ALA A 499 -7.90 -26.29 1.87
N ALA A 500 -7.00 -25.62 1.15
CA ALA A 500 -5.79 -26.22 0.59
C ALA A 500 -4.77 -26.66 1.66
N MET A 501 -4.84 -26.12 2.89
CA MET A 501 -4.00 -26.51 4.02
C MET A 501 -4.50 -27.74 4.80
N VAL A 502 -5.73 -28.22 4.55
CA VAL A 502 -6.30 -29.41 5.23
C VAL A 502 -5.36 -30.63 5.22
N PRO A 503 -4.73 -31.01 4.08
CA PRO A 503 -3.79 -32.14 4.07
C PRO A 503 -2.60 -31.92 5.00
N SER A 504 -2.10 -30.68 5.06
CA SER A 504 -0.98 -30.31 5.92
C SER A 504 -1.35 -30.46 7.40
N ILE A 505 -2.56 -30.03 7.78
CA ILE A 505 -3.09 -30.19 9.15
C ILE A 505 -3.20 -31.67 9.54
N LEU A 506 -3.74 -32.50 8.66
CA LEU A 506 -3.86 -33.94 8.89
C LEU A 506 -2.49 -34.63 8.96
N LEU A 507 -1.51 -34.22 8.15
CA LEU A 507 -0.14 -34.70 8.20
C LEU A 507 0.55 -34.29 9.52
N TRP A 508 0.35 -33.07 10.01
CA TRP A 508 0.86 -32.62 11.31
C TRP A 508 0.25 -33.41 12.47
N LEU A 509 -1.06 -33.68 12.41
CA LEU A 509 -1.77 -34.52 13.38
C LEU A 509 -1.25 -35.96 13.37
N SER A 510 -1.01 -36.56 12.19
CA SER A 510 -0.38 -37.88 12.07
C SER A 510 1.03 -37.88 12.68
N TRP A 511 1.84 -36.85 12.40
CA TRP A 511 3.25 -36.77 12.79
C TRP A 511 3.48 -36.54 14.31
N GLN A 512 2.50 -35.97 15.02
CA GLN A 512 2.66 -35.49 16.41
C GLN A 512 3.08 -36.55 17.43
N HIS A 513 2.78 -37.82 17.19
CA HIS A 513 2.95 -38.92 18.16
C HIS A 513 4.41 -39.13 18.59
N ARG A 514 5.38 -38.57 17.84
CA ARG A 514 6.83 -38.65 18.12
C ARG A 514 7.44 -37.34 18.63
N ARG A 515 6.63 -36.35 18.99
CA ARG A 515 7.07 -34.96 19.24
C ARG A 515 6.64 -34.43 20.61
N SER A 516 7.37 -33.42 21.07
CA SER A 516 7.11 -32.71 22.33
C SER A 516 5.98 -31.68 22.18
N ALA A 517 5.33 -31.30 23.29
CA ALA A 517 4.28 -30.29 23.28
C ALA A 517 4.76 -28.94 22.71
N ILE A 518 6.02 -28.57 22.97
CA ILE A 518 6.63 -27.35 22.43
C ILE A 518 6.74 -27.41 20.91
N GLU A 519 7.16 -28.55 20.34
CA GLU A 519 7.23 -28.72 18.86
C GLU A 519 5.84 -28.59 18.21
N LEU A 520 4.77 -28.98 18.90
CA LEU A 520 3.39 -28.86 18.40
C LEU A 520 2.85 -27.44 18.51
N VAL A 521 3.16 -26.73 19.59
CA VAL A 521 2.83 -25.31 19.74
C VAL A 521 3.53 -24.48 18.67
N VAL A 522 4.83 -24.73 18.42
CA VAL A 522 5.58 -24.06 17.35
C VAL A 522 4.90 -24.29 16.00
N LEU A 523 4.46 -25.51 15.72
CA LEU A 523 3.80 -25.85 14.46
C LEU A 523 2.45 -25.14 14.31
N ALA A 524 1.62 -25.13 15.36
CA ALA A 524 0.35 -24.40 15.37
C ALA A 524 0.56 -22.89 15.16
N VAL A 525 1.59 -22.31 15.79
CA VAL A 525 1.96 -20.91 15.59
C VAL A 525 2.41 -20.65 14.14
N VAL A 526 3.22 -21.53 13.55
CA VAL A 526 3.63 -21.39 12.15
C VAL A 526 2.44 -21.46 11.20
N THR A 527 1.51 -22.41 11.40
CA THR A 527 0.29 -22.52 10.58
C THR A 527 -0.59 -21.26 10.72
N ALA A 528 -0.76 -20.73 11.93
CA ALA A 528 -1.50 -19.50 12.16
C ALA A 528 -0.82 -18.28 11.51
N LEU A 529 0.51 -18.20 11.58
CA LEU A 529 1.28 -17.15 10.90
C LEU A 529 1.16 -17.24 9.38
N LEU A 530 1.13 -18.45 8.79
CA LEU A 530 0.92 -18.62 7.35
C LEU A 530 -0.47 -18.13 6.93
N LEU A 531 -1.54 -18.48 7.65
CA LEU A 531 -2.89 -17.96 7.38
C LEU A 531 -2.96 -16.44 7.57
N GLY A 532 -2.33 -15.90 8.62
CA GLY A 532 -2.22 -14.46 8.81
C GLY A 532 -1.41 -13.76 7.69
N THR A 533 -0.41 -14.45 7.14
CA THR A 533 0.36 -13.97 5.98
C THR A 533 -0.49 -13.99 4.72
N THR A 534 -1.33 -15.00 4.51
CA THR A 534 -2.32 -14.95 3.42
C THR A 534 -3.25 -13.78 3.59
N TRP A 535 -3.82 -13.55 4.78
CA TRP A 535 -4.72 -12.42 5.00
C TRP A 535 -4.03 -11.08 4.67
N ALA A 536 -2.87 -10.83 5.26
CA ALA A 536 -2.13 -9.59 5.04
C ALA A 536 -1.68 -9.43 3.57
N GLY A 537 -1.16 -10.50 2.97
CA GLY A 537 -0.70 -10.52 1.58
C GLY A 537 -1.85 -10.36 0.58
N ALA A 538 -2.95 -11.08 0.78
CA ALA A 538 -4.15 -10.99 -0.04
C ALA A 538 -4.81 -9.62 0.08
N THR A 539 -4.90 -9.06 1.29
CA THR A 539 -5.42 -7.70 1.51
C THR A 539 -4.57 -6.69 0.76
N LYS A 540 -3.24 -6.77 0.88
CA LYS A 540 -2.35 -5.83 0.18
C LYS A 540 -2.43 -5.97 -1.34
N VAL A 541 -2.44 -7.19 -1.87
CA VAL A 541 -2.61 -7.42 -3.33
C VAL A 541 -3.96 -6.86 -3.77
N TYR A 542 -5.03 -7.23 -3.07
CA TYR A 542 -6.37 -6.74 -3.36
C TYR A 542 -6.45 -5.22 -3.29
N ASP A 543 -5.81 -4.58 -2.31
CA ASP A 543 -5.82 -3.13 -2.17
C ASP A 543 -5.04 -2.41 -3.27
N ILE A 544 -3.96 -3.03 -3.78
CA ILE A 544 -3.22 -2.50 -4.93
C ILE A 544 -4.08 -2.52 -6.20
N TYR A 545 -4.84 -3.59 -6.44
CA TYR A 545 -5.67 -3.72 -7.65
C TYR A 545 -7.06 -3.05 -7.50
N PHE A 546 -7.61 -3.09 -6.29
CA PHE A 546 -9.02 -2.83 -5.97
C PHE A 546 -9.22 -2.11 -4.63
N GLY A 547 -8.19 -1.57 -3.97
CA GLY A 547 -8.30 -0.78 -2.73
C GLY A 547 -8.46 0.71 -3.00
N PRO A 548 -9.19 1.46 -2.17
CA PRO A 548 -9.48 2.87 -2.42
C PRO A 548 -8.18 3.68 -2.58
N THR A 549 -8.03 4.40 -3.69
CA THR A 549 -6.87 5.28 -3.93
C THR A 549 -6.95 6.59 -3.17
N HIS A 550 -8.13 6.88 -2.61
CA HIS A 550 -8.44 8.08 -1.84
C HIS A 550 -9.70 7.83 -0.97
N PRO A 551 -9.99 8.69 0.03
CA PRO A 551 -11.14 8.50 0.91
C PRO A 551 -12.46 8.52 0.15
N SER A 552 -13.43 7.75 0.63
CA SER A 552 -14.81 7.88 0.19
C SER A 552 -15.39 9.25 0.56
N SER A 553 -16.27 9.76 -0.28
CA SER A 553 -17.06 10.96 -0.05
C SER A 553 -17.94 10.82 1.19
N THR A 554 -18.11 11.94 1.90
CA THR A 554 -19.07 12.08 2.99
C THR A 554 -20.45 12.57 2.52
N THR A 555 -20.65 12.75 1.22
CA THR A 555 -21.92 13.20 0.64
C THR A 555 -23.04 12.24 1.04
N PRO A 556 -24.13 12.72 1.66
CA PRO A 556 -25.21 11.86 2.11
C PRO A 556 -26.01 11.31 0.94
N GLY A 557 -26.39 10.03 1.02
CA GLY A 557 -27.34 9.44 0.08
C GLY A 557 -28.73 10.04 0.24
N LEU A 558 -29.40 10.28 -0.89
CA LEU A 558 -30.81 10.70 -0.90
C LEU A 558 -31.72 9.48 -0.93
N ALA A 559 -32.88 9.55 -0.28
CA ALA A 559 -33.89 8.49 -0.35
C ALA A 559 -34.47 8.37 -1.77
N VAL A 560 -34.91 7.18 -2.16
CA VAL A 560 -35.73 7.00 -3.36
C VAL A 560 -37.16 7.34 -2.98
N ASP A 561 -37.77 8.29 -3.69
CA ASP A 561 -39.21 8.59 -3.62
C ASP A 561 -39.90 8.09 -4.88
N ARG A 562 -39.67 8.74 -6.03
CA ARG A 562 -40.21 8.34 -7.35
C ARG A 562 -39.12 8.13 -8.39
N VAL A 563 -37.94 8.69 -8.17
CA VAL A 563 -36.78 8.60 -9.06
C VAL A 563 -35.68 7.82 -8.37
N GLU A 564 -35.23 6.73 -9.00
CA GLU A 564 -34.10 5.91 -8.55
C GLU A 564 -32.77 6.63 -8.80
N TRP A 565 -32.61 7.21 -10.00
CA TRP A 565 -31.46 8.05 -10.35
C TRP A 565 -31.83 9.04 -11.46
N VAL A 566 -31.07 10.14 -11.55
CA VAL A 566 -31.20 11.14 -12.62
C VAL A 566 -29.82 11.69 -12.97
N TRP A 567 -29.66 12.07 -14.23
CA TRP A 567 -28.51 12.84 -14.71
C TRP A 567 -28.90 13.65 -15.94
N SER A 568 -28.14 14.72 -16.18
CA SER A 568 -28.40 15.70 -17.23
C SER A 568 -27.23 15.79 -18.22
N GLY A 569 -27.52 16.18 -19.45
CA GLY A 569 -26.54 16.26 -20.55
C GLY A 569 -27.14 16.89 -21.79
N ALA A 570 -26.47 16.76 -22.93
CA ALA A 570 -26.89 17.34 -24.21
C ALA A 570 -27.23 18.85 -24.12
N LEU A 571 -26.41 19.60 -23.38
CA LEU A 571 -26.61 21.01 -23.07
C LEU A 571 -26.40 21.89 -24.31
N SER A 572 -27.30 22.83 -24.54
CA SER A 572 -27.12 23.92 -25.50
C SER A 572 -27.51 25.26 -24.87
N SER A 573 -27.31 26.37 -25.59
CA SER A 573 -27.75 27.70 -25.15
C SER A 573 -29.25 27.81 -24.92
N ALA A 574 -30.05 26.92 -25.52
CA ALA A 574 -31.51 26.96 -25.46
C ALA A 574 -32.17 25.62 -25.03
N SER A 575 -31.38 24.60 -24.64
CA SER A 575 -31.95 23.29 -24.30
C SER A 575 -31.10 22.46 -23.34
N ILE A 576 -31.73 21.48 -22.71
CA ILE A 576 -31.05 20.38 -21.98
C ILE A 576 -31.81 19.06 -22.12
N SER A 577 -31.11 17.93 -22.02
CA SER A 577 -31.70 16.60 -21.87
C SER A 577 -31.47 16.07 -20.46
N VAL A 578 -32.48 15.43 -19.89
CA VAL A 578 -32.44 14.79 -18.57
C VAL A 578 -32.98 13.37 -18.71
N SER A 579 -32.18 12.39 -18.32
CA SER A 579 -32.61 11.00 -18.23
C SER A 579 -32.80 10.62 -16.76
N ALA A 580 -33.90 9.93 -16.46
CA ALA A 580 -34.22 9.45 -15.12
C ALA A 580 -34.70 8.01 -15.17
N ARG A 581 -34.29 7.19 -14.20
CA ARG A 581 -34.94 5.90 -13.93
C ARG A 581 -35.96 6.07 -12.82
N LEU A 582 -37.18 5.67 -13.10
CA LEU A 582 -38.31 5.75 -12.17
C LEU A 582 -38.29 4.58 -11.20
N ALA A 583 -38.91 4.77 -10.03
CA ALA A 583 -39.00 3.77 -8.98
C ALA A 583 -39.95 2.63 -9.36
N GLU A 584 -41.06 2.95 -10.06
CA GLU A 584 -42.08 1.99 -10.48
C GLU A 584 -42.23 1.91 -12.00
N SER A 585 -42.81 0.82 -12.50
CA SER A 585 -43.03 0.58 -13.93
C SER A 585 -44.38 1.12 -14.40
N GLY A 586 -44.47 1.59 -15.65
CA GLY A 586 -45.72 2.06 -16.25
C GLY A 586 -46.05 3.53 -15.96
N GLU A 587 -45.15 4.23 -15.27
CA GLU A 587 -45.27 5.65 -14.97
C GLU A 587 -44.89 6.54 -16.17
N THR A 588 -45.39 7.78 -16.16
CA THR A 588 -44.97 8.85 -17.07
C THR A 588 -44.11 9.88 -16.33
N ALA A 589 -43.12 10.44 -17.02
CA ALA A 589 -42.28 11.49 -16.46
C ALA A 589 -42.28 12.76 -17.35
N SER A 590 -42.26 13.92 -16.72
CA SER A 590 -42.01 15.21 -17.36
C SER A 590 -40.95 15.99 -16.56
N LEU A 591 -40.32 16.98 -17.19
CA LEU A 591 -39.29 17.79 -16.57
C LEU A 591 -39.81 19.20 -16.34
N LEU A 592 -39.94 19.61 -15.08
CA LEU A 592 -40.14 21.00 -14.70
C LEU A 592 -38.78 21.70 -14.67
N VAL A 593 -38.64 22.81 -15.39
CA VAL A 593 -37.42 23.63 -15.47
C VAL A 593 -37.76 25.06 -15.08
N GLU A 594 -37.12 25.57 -14.03
CA GLU A 594 -37.38 26.89 -13.45
C GLU A 594 -36.10 27.70 -13.39
N SER A 595 -36.14 28.95 -13.84
CA SER A 595 -35.00 29.86 -13.69
C SER A 595 -34.83 30.24 -12.22
N ASN A 596 -33.58 30.39 -11.77
CA ASN A 596 -33.29 30.73 -10.38
C ASN A 596 -33.85 32.09 -9.93
N ASP A 597 -34.15 32.99 -10.87
CA ASP A 597 -34.80 34.27 -10.59
C ASP A 597 -36.33 34.18 -10.52
N GLY A 598 -36.91 33.00 -10.76
CA GLY A 598 -38.35 32.72 -10.76
C GLY A 598 -39.13 33.35 -11.91
N ARG A 599 -38.45 33.94 -12.91
CA ARG A 599 -39.09 34.67 -14.03
C ARG A 599 -39.44 33.79 -15.22
N PHE A 600 -38.93 32.57 -15.27
CA PHE A 600 -39.20 31.60 -16.32
C PHE A 600 -39.44 30.23 -15.70
N SER A 601 -40.47 29.55 -16.17
CA SER A 601 -40.76 28.16 -15.84
C SER A 601 -41.37 27.49 -17.06
N THR A 602 -40.97 26.25 -17.32
CA THR A 602 -41.55 25.42 -18.38
C THR A 602 -41.59 23.97 -17.90
N THR A 603 -42.60 23.22 -18.38
CA THR A 603 -42.71 21.78 -18.13
C THR A 603 -42.73 21.08 -19.47
N THR A 604 -41.88 20.08 -19.65
CA THR A 604 -41.88 19.28 -20.87
C THR A 604 -43.16 18.48 -21.00
N ARG A 605 -43.46 18.00 -22.22
CA ARG A 605 -44.49 16.97 -22.38
C ARG A 605 -44.09 15.73 -21.57
N ALA A 606 -45.09 15.06 -20.97
CA ALA A 606 -44.90 13.77 -20.33
C ALA A 606 -44.51 12.70 -21.35
N VAL A 607 -43.50 11.90 -21.01
CA VAL A 607 -43.02 10.74 -21.78
C VAL A 607 -43.24 9.48 -20.95
N PHE A 608 -43.55 8.37 -21.64
CA PHE A 608 -43.59 7.06 -20.98
C PHE A 608 -42.17 6.58 -20.73
N ALA A 609 -41.93 6.02 -19.54
CA ALA A 609 -40.70 5.29 -19.28
C ALA A 609 -40.65 4.00 -20.12
N ASP A 610 -39.46 3.60 -20.54
CA ASP A 610 -39.24 2.35 -21.26
C ASP A 610 -39.40 1.12 -20.35
N ASP A 611 -39.19 -0.08 -20.90
CA ASP A 611 -39.28 -1.35 -20.16
C ASP A 611 -38.28 -1.46 -19.00
N HIS A 612 -37.25 -0.60 -18.97
CA HIS A 612 -36.26 -0.49 -17.90
C HIS A 612 -36.54 0.64 -16.91
N ARG A 613 -37.73 1.25 -17.00
CA ARG A 613 -38.21 2.40 -16.22
C ARG A 613 -37.46 3.70 -16.52
N ILE A 614 -36.82 3.81 -17.68
CA ILE A 614 -36.02 4.99 -18.02
C ILE A 614 -36.86 5.94 -18.88
N ALA A 615 -36.91 7.20 -18.46
CA ALA A 615 -37.55 8.28 -19.20
C ALA A 615 -36.51 9.35 -19.55
N ARG A 616 -36.38 9.67 -20.84
CA ARG A 616 -35.56 10.78 -21.34
C ARG A 616 -36.44 11.96 -21.72
N MET A 617 -36.19 13.10 -21.09
CA MET A 617 -36.96 14.33 -21.25
C MET A 617 -36.05 15.44 -21.78
N ARG A 618 -36.51 16.14 -22.81
CA ARG A 618 -35.80 17.28 -23.40
C ARG A 618 -36.58 18.56 -23.16
N ALA A 619 -35.94 19.54 -22.55
CA ALA A 619 -36.48 20.89 -22.39
C ALA A 619 -35.83 21.82 -23.43
N ASP A 620 -36.66 22.47 -24.24
CA ASP A 620 -36.27 23.43 -25.26
C ASP A 620 -36.80 24.83 -24.94
N GLY A 621 -36.34 25.85 -25.67
CA GLY A 621 -36.80 27.24 -25.51
C GLY A 621 -36.28 27.91 -24.23
N LEU A 622 -35.17 27.40 -23.67
CA LEU A 622 -34.49 28.00 -22.54
C LEU A 622 -33.78 29.29 -22.95
N ARG A 623 -33.54 30.17 -21.99
CA ARG A 623 -32.82 31.42 -22.21
C ARG A 623 -31.30 31.14 -22.11
N PRO A 624 -30.48 31.66 -23.01
CA PRO A 624 -29.02 31.58 -22.89
C PRO A 624 -28.49 32.27 -21.62
N GLY A 625 -27.34 31.83 -21.13
CA GLY A 625 -26.66 32.43 -19.97
C GLY A 625 -27.47 32.42 -18.69
N THR A 626 -28.36 31.45 -18.51
CA THR A 626 -29.34 31.43 -17.42
C THR A 626 -29.19 30.18 -16.57
N ARG A 627 -29.19 30.36 -15.25
CA ARG A 627 -29.14 29.25 -14.30
C ARG A 627 -30.53 28.72 -13.99
N TYR A 628 -30.69 27.42 -14.12
CA TYR A 628 -31.94 26.70 -13.95
C TYR A 628 -31.85 25.65 -12.84
N ARG A 629 -32.99 25.39 -12.20
CA ARG A 629 -33.26 24.16 -11.47
C ARG A 629 -34.17 23.29 -12.32
N PHE A 630 -33.96 21.98 -12.26
CA PHE A 630 -34.89 21.02 -12.84
C PHE A 630 -35.45 20.10 -11.77
N THR A 631 -36.65 19.60 -11.99
CA THR A 631 -37.29 18.59 -11.15
C THR A 631 -38.07 17.62 -12.03
N VAL A 632 -37.84 16.33 -11.86
CA VAL A 632 -38.60 15.28 -12.53
C VAL A 632 -39.97 15.16 -11.87
N VAL A 633 -41.02 15.21 -12.68
CA VAL A 633 -42.42 15.10 -12.26
C VAL A 633 -42.97 13.78 -12.79
N VAL A 634 -43.23 12.84 -11.89
CA VAL A 634 -43.72 11.48 -12.18
C VAL A 634 -45.21 11.41 -11.91
N ASP A 635 -46.00 11.08 -12.93
CA ASP A 635 -47.47 11.05 -12.89
C ASP A 635 -48.10 12.30 -12.24
N GLY A 636 -47.54 13.47 -12.56
CA GLY A 636 -47.98 14.76 -12.05
C GLY A 636 -47.45 15.16 -10.68
N VAL A 637 -46.60 14.33 -10.04
CA VAL A 637 -46.02 14.59 -8.71
C VAL A 637 -44.50 14.78 -8.81
N ALA A 638 -44.00 15.92 -8.31
CA ALA A 638 -42.58 16.27 -8.36
C ALA A 638 -41.73 15.46 -7.36
N ASP A 639 -40.61 14.89 -7.81
CA ASP A 639 -39.59 14.28 -6.95
C ASP A 639 -38.52 15.31 -6.58
N THR A 640 -38.64 15.85 -5.36
CA THR A 640 -37.69 16.85 -4.82
C THR A 640 -36.48 16.23 -4.12
N SER A 641 -36.34 14.91 -4.18
CA SER A 641 -35.22 14.15 -3.62
C SER A 641 -34.15 13.88 -4.69
N ARG A 642 -34.11 12.68 -5.26
CA ARG A 642 -33.19 12.30 -6.33
C ARG A 642 -33.55 12.94 -7.66
N GLY A 643 -34.82 13.29 -7.90
CA GLY A 643 -35.30 13.85 -9.16
C GLY A 643 -34.97 15.32 -9.41
N ALA A 644 -34.22 15.99 -8.52
CA ALA A 644 -33.95 17.41 -8.60
C ALA A 644 -32.46 17.74 -8.82
N GLY A 645 -32.18 18.73 -9.67
CA GLY A 645 -30.81 19.18 -9.96
C GLY A 645 -30.77 20.59 -10.53
N SER A 646 -29.61 20.99 -11.04
CA SER A 646 -29.40 22.34 -11.60
C SER A 646 -28.37 22.35 -12.72
N PHE A 647 -28.47 23.35 -13.59
CA PHE A 647 -27.52 23.59 -14.67
C PHE A 647 -27.53 25.08 -15.07
N GLU A 648 -26.60 25.46 -15.95
CA GLU A 648 -26.54 26.79 -16.54
C GLU A 648 -26.43 26.67 -18.05
N THR A 649 -27.33 27.32 -18.79
CA THR A 649 -27.25 27.37 -20.25
C THR A 649 -26.10 28.31 -20.67
N PRO A 650 -25.30 27.94 -21.69
CA PRO A 650 -24.30 28.84 -22.23
C PRO A 650 -24.93 29.99 -23.03
N VAL A 651 -24.12 30.99 -23.38
CA VAL A 651 -24.50 32.02 -24.37
C VAL A 651 -23.97 31.64 -25.75
N ASP A 652 -24.64 32.11 -26.80
CA ASP A 652 -24.15 32.01 -28.18
C ASP A 652 -23.17 33.17 -28.42
N GLY A 653 -21.88 32.95 -28.16
CA GLY A 653 -20.85 33.98 -28.31
C GLY A 653 -19.72 33.87 -27.28
N PRO A 654 -18.94 34.95 -27.09
CA PRO A 654 -17.83 34.96 -26.16
C PRO A 654 -18.27 34.71 -24.73
N MET A 655 -17.66 33.73 -24.06
CA MET A 655 -17.95 33.40 -22.67
C MET A 655 -16.81 32.64 -22.01
N SER A 656 -16.56 32.97 -20.74
CA SER A 656 -15.61 32.23 -19.91
C SER A 656 -16.33 31.19 -19.07
N TYR A 657 -15.80 29.98 -19.03
CA TYR A 657 -16.38 28.87 -18.27
C TYR A 657 -15.35 27.78 -17.96
N ARG A 658 -15.72 26.88 -17.05
CA ARG A 658 -14.91 25.74 -16.65
C ARG A 658 -15.51 24.44 -17.16
N VAL A 659 -14.65 23.58 -17.68
CA VAL A 659 -14.94 22.17 -17.99
C VAL A 659 -14.11 21.30 -17.06
N THR A 660 -14.70 20.21 -16.57
CA THR A 660 -13.95 19.17 -15.87
C THR A 660 -13.93 17.92 -16.73
N ALA A 661 -12.91 17.09 -16.58
CA ALA A 661 -12.76 15.83 -17.30
C ALA A 661 -12.34 14.71 -16.34
N GLY A 662 -12.82 13.49 -16.59
CA GLY A 662 -12.52 12.32 -15.77
C GLY A 662 -12.80 11.02 -16.50
N ALA A 663 -12.03 9.99 -16.14
CA ALA A 663 -12.21 8.61 -16.60
C ALA A 663 -11.70 7.62 -15.53
N CYS A 664 -11.89 6.33 -15.78
CA CYS A 664 -11.31 5.23 -15.01
C CYS A 664 -11.82 5.23 -13.56
N ALA A 665 -13.13 4.98 -13.44
CA ALA A 665 -13.86 4.87 -12.20
C ALA A 665 -14.32 3.45 -11.90
N ARG A 666 -14.20 3.03 -10.65
CA ARG A 666 -14.64 1.72 -10.20
C ARG A 666 -16.15 1.62 -10.29
N VAL A 667 -16.62 0.37 -10.48
CA VAL A 667 -18.04 0.05 -10.42
C VAL A 667 -18.64 0.56 -9.11
N GLY A 668 -19.57 1.51 -9.19
CA GLY A 668 -20.21 2.08 -8.01
C GLY A 668 -19.25 2.89 -7.13
N SER A 669 -18.37 3.68 -7.72
CA SER A 669 -17.46 4.54 -6.96
C SER A 669 -18.21 5.60 -6.14
N ASN A 670 -17.75 5.84 -4.91
CA ASN A 670 -18.19 6.95 -4.05
C ASN A 670 -16.96 7.71 -3.54
N GLY A 671 -15.94 7.89 -4.38
CA GLY A 671 -14.72 8.61 -4.05
C GLY A 671 -14.95 10.09 -3.75
N SER A 672 -14.14 10.68 -2.85
CA SER A 672 -14.15 12.14 -2.61
C SER A 672 -13.68 12.97 -3.83
N VAL A 673 -13.13 12.33 -4.88
CA VAL A 673 -12.84 12.99 -6.16
C VAL A 673 -14.08 13.62 -6.79
N TYR A 674 -15.26 13.02 -6.65
CA TYR A 674 -16.50 13.60 -7.19
C TYR A 674 -16.95 14.85 -6.43
N ASP A 675 -16.67 14.92 -5.12
CA ASP A 675 -16.91 16.13 -4.34
C ASP A 675 -15.98 17.26 -4.82
N ALA A 676 -14.71 16.93 -5.10
CA ALA A 676 -13.74 17.88 -5.64
C ALA A 676 -14.15 18.40 -7.02
N ILE A 677 -14.56 17.51 -7.94
CA ILE A 677 -15.07 17.88 -9.26
C ILE A 677 -16.32 18.76 -9.13
N SER A 678 -17.26 18.41 -8.24
CA SER A 678 -18.45 19.23 -8.00
C SER A 678 -18.11 20.63 -7.46
N ALA A 679 -17.10 20.72 -6.59
CA ALA A 679 -16.62 22.00 -6.04
C ALA A 679 -16.00 22.93 -7.09
N GLU A 680 -15.51 22.39 -8.22
CA GLU A 680 -15.06 23.18 -9.36
C GLU A 680 -16.20 23.96 -10.04
N ARG A 681 -17.47 23.57 -9.82
CA ARG A 681 -18.66 24.14 -10.46
C ARG A 681 -18.56 24.15 -12.00
N PRO A 682 -18.30 22.99 -12.62
CA PRO A 682 -18.16 22.92 -14.07
C PRO A 682 -19.46 23.28 -14.81
N MET A 683 -19.32 23.89 -15.98
CA MET A 683 -20.42 24.05 -16.93
C MET A 683 -20.84 22.70 -17.52
N ILE A 684 -19.84 21.87 -17.84
CA ILE A 684 -20.01 20.47 -18.22
C ILE A 684 -18.90 19.60 -17.63
N HIS A 685 -19.20 18.33 -17.38
CA HIS A 685 -18.21 17.29 -17.09
C HIS A 685 -18.05 16.38 -18.31
N LEU A 686 -16.81 16.28 -18.82
CA LEU A 686 -16.44 15.32 -19.86
C LEU A 686 -16.10 13.98 -19.21
N ALA A 687 -16.99 13.00 -19.39
CA ALA A 687 -16.73 11.61 -19.01
C ALA A 687 -16.08 10.90 -20.20
N LEU A 688 -14.80 10.58 -20.08
CA LEU A 688 -13.94 10.07 -21.15
C LEU A 688 -13.79 8.55 -21.08
N GLY A 689 -14.90 7.87 -20.81
CA GLY A 689 -14.96 6.42 -20.66
C GLY A 689 -14.54 5.90 -19.29
N ASP A 690 -14.63 4.59 -19.15
CA ASP A 690 -14.49 3.83 -17.93
C ASP A 690 -15.26 4.44 -16.75
N LEU A 691 -16.54 4.78 -16.95
CA LEU A 691 -17.41 5.16 -15.84
C LEU A 691 -17.61 3.99 -14.86
N HIS A 692 -17.42 2.77 -15.34
CA HIS A 692 -17.36 1.56 -14.53
C HIS A 692 -16.43 0.48 -15.11
N TYR A 693 -15.84 -0.35 -14.25
CA TYR A 693 -15.11 -1.57 -14.63
C TYR A 693 -16.03 -2.78 -14.68
N GLY A 694 -17.11 -2.67 -15.46
CA GLY A 694 -18.18 -3.66 -15.52
C GLY A 694 -17.77 -4.93 -16.26
N ASN A 695 -16.96 -4.81 -17.31
CA ASN A 695 -16.51 -5.91 -18.16
C ASN A 695 -17.66 -6.80 -18.64
N ILE A 696 -18.68 -6.17 -19.23
CA ILE A 696 -19.95 -6.81 -19.51
C ILE A 696 -19.90 -7.43 -20.91
N GLU A 697 -20.07 -8.76 -21.01
CA GLU A 697 -20.15 -9.46 -22.31
C GLU A 697 -21.59 -9.87 -22.67
N ALA A 698 -22.57 -9.41 -21.90
CA ALA A 698 -23.98 -9.76 -22.12
C ALA A 698 -24.50 -9.20 -23.45
N THR A 699 -25.28 -10.00 -24.17
CA THR A 699 -25.93 -9.63 -25.44
C THR A 699 -27.30 -8.99 -25.25
N THR A 700 -27.65 -8.62 -24.01
CA THR A 700 -28.90 -7.91 -23.69
C THR A 700 -28.60 -6.59 -22.95
N PRO A 701 -29.42 -5.53 -23.10
CA PRO A 701 -29.11 -4.22 -22.51
C PRO A 701 -29.16 -4.17 -20.97
N GLY A 702 -29.92 -5.07 -20.34
CA GLY A 702 -30.19 -5.04 -18.90
C GLY A 702 -28.93 -4.94 -18.02
N PRO A 703 -27.92 -5.81 -18.20
CA PRO A 703 -26.67 -5.74 -17.43
C PRO A 703 -25.92 -4.39 -17.53
N TYR A 704 -25.91 -3.74 -18.71
CA TYR A 704 -25.31 -2.42 -18.88
C TYR A 704 -26.12 -1.34 -18.14
N LEU A 705 -27.46 -1.40 -18.23
CA LEU A 705 -28.34 -0.48 -17.51
C LEU A 705 -28.23 -0.64 -15.97
N ASP A 706 -28.03 -1.87 -15.49
CA ASP A 706 -27.78 -2.14 -14.07
C ASP A 706 -26.42 -1.58 -13.63
N ALA A 707 -25.41 -1.60 -14.51
CA ALA A 707 -24.11 -0.98 -14.23
C ALA A 707 -24.20 0.55 -14.15
N TYR A 708 -24.97 1.19 -15.04
CA TYR A 708 -25.34 2.60 -14.91
C TYR A 708 -26.05 2.88 -13.58
N GLY A 709 -27.01 2.05 -13.20
CA GLY A 709 -27.71 2.16 -11.91
C GLY A 709 -26.76 2.12 -10.71
N LYS A 710 -25.71 1.29 -10.75
CA LYS A 710 -24.74 1.19 -9.64
C LYS A 710 -24.01 2.51 -9.39
N PHE A 711 -23.55 3.22 -10.43
CA PHE A 711 -22.80 4.46 -10.23
C PHE A 711 -23.72 5.69 -10.10
N LEU A 712 -24.85 5.73 -10.81
CA LEU A 712 -25.82 6.83 -10.74
C LEU A 712 -26.60 6.89 -9.42
N THR A 713 -26.49 5.86 -8.58
CA THR A 713 -27.07 5.84 -7.24
C THR A 713 -26.06 6.06 -6.11
N MET A 714 -24.75 6.06 -6.39
CA MET A 714 -23.76 6.37 -5.37
C MET A 714 -23.83 7.85 -4.99
N PRO A 715 -23.84 8.20 -3.70
CA PRO A 715 -24.12 9.57 -3.25
C PRO A 715 -23.29 10.66 -3.94
N ALA A 716 -21.97 10.48 -4.03
CA ALA A 716 -21.06 11.49 -4.59
C ALA A 716 -21.21 11.65 -6.11
N GLN A 717 -21.23 10.54 -6.86
CA GLN A 717 -21.45 10.56 -8.31
C GLN A 717 -22.82 11.12 -8.68
N ALA A 718 -23.86 10.63 -8.01
CA ALA A 718 -25.21 11.12 -8.22
C ALA A 718 -25.32 12.62 -7.92
N ALA A 719 -24.61 13.12 -6.90
CA ALA A 719 -24.57 14.55 -6.61
C ALA A 719 -23.88 15.35 -7.73
N LEU A 720 -22.75 14.89 -8.25
CA LEU A 720 -22.08 15.51 -9.40
C LEU A 720 -23.02 15.59 -10.62
N TYR A 721 -23.65 14.48 -11.00
CA TYR A 721 -24.47 14.42 -12.21
C TYR A 721 -25.83 15.13 -12.11
N ARG A 722 -26.28 15.45 -10.89
CA ARG A 722 -27.40 16.39 -10.64
C ARG A 722 -26.97 17.85 -10.65
N ALA A 723 -25.69 18.14 -10.40
CA ALA A 723 -25.16 19.49 -10.29
C ALA A 723 -24.49 20.01 -11.57
N ALA A 724 -24.04 19.12 -12.45
CA ALA A 724 -23.37 19.44 -13.71
C ALA A 724 -23.86 18.54 -14.86
N PRO A 725 -24.20 19.12 -16.02
CA PRO A 725 -24.46 18.35 -17.23
C PRO A 725 -23.22 17.55 -17.67
N ILE A 726 -23.44 16.33 -18.14
CA ILE A 726 -22.40 15.43 -18.63
C ILE A 726 -22.36 15.41 -20.16
N ALA A 727 -21.16 15.28 -20.72
CA ALA A 727 -20.94 14.80 -22.07
C ALA A 727 -20.10 13.53 -21.95
N TYR A 728 -20.66 12.40 -22.38
CA TYR A 728 -20.11 11.07 -22.14
C TYR A 728 -19.89 10.32 -23.45
N VAL A 729 -18.75 9.67 -23.54
CA VAL A 729 -18.42 8.61 -24.50
C VAL A 729 -17.81 7.44 -23.71
N TRP A 730 -18.07 6.21 -24.14
CA TRP A 730 -17.51 5.02 -23.48
C TRP A 730 -16.03 4.82 -23.78
N ASP A 731 -15.41 3.98 -22.97
CA ASP A 731 -14.20 3.23 -23.30
C ASP A 731 -14.47 1.72 -23.16
N ASP A 732 -13.46 0.86 -23.27
CA ASP A 732 -13.60 -0.60 -23.29
C ASP A 732 -14.42 -1.16 -22.12
N HIS A 733 -14.20 -0.70 -20.89
CA HIS A 733 -14.87 -1.26 -19.72
C HIS A 733 -16.35 -0.88 -19.57
N ASP A 734 -16.79 0.17 -20.27
CA ASP A 734 -18.22 0.50 -20.41
C ASP A 734 -18.87 -0.26 -21.58
N TYR A 735 -18.09 -0.49 -22.64
CA TYR A 735 -18.54 -1.02 -23.91
C TYR A 735 -18.59 -2.56 -23.95
N GLY A 736 -17.65 -3.23 -23.28
CA GLY A 736 -17.48 -4.68 -23.30
C GLY A 736 -16.56 -5.18 -22.19
N ALA A 737 -15.78 -6.23 -22.47
CA ALA A 737 -14.65 -6.68 -21.65
C ALA A 737 -13.44 -5.73 -21.79
N ASN A 738 -12.37 -5.99 -21.02
CA ASN A 738 -11.09 -5.29 -21.17
C ASN A 738 -10.56 -5.42 -22.62
N ASP A 739 -10.06 -4.33 -23.18
CA ASP A 739 -9.61 -4.19 -24.58
C ASP A 739 -10.71 -4.55 -25.62
N ALA A 740 -11.99 -4.42 -25.26
CA ALA A 740 -13.08 -4.76 -26.17
C ALA A 740 -13.11 -3.88 -27.42
N ASP A 741 -13.42 -4.50 -28.56
CA ASP A 741 -13.42 -3.86 -29.87
C ASP A 741 -14.72 -4.19 -30.66
N ALA A 742 -14.74 -4.00 -31.98
CA ALA A 742 -15.91 -4.28 -32.81
C ALA A 742 -16.40 -5.74 -32.73
N SER A 743 -15.59 -6.68 -32.23
CA SER A 743 -15.94 -8.09 -32.04
C SER A 743 -16.68 -8.39 -30.74
N SER A 744 -16.82 -7.41 -29.84
CA SER A 744 -17.51 -7.58 -28.56
C SER A 744 -18.93 -8.16 -28.74
N PRO A 745 -19.26 -9.30 -28.11
CA PRO A 745 -20.59 -9.90 -28.21
C PRO A 745 -21.71 -8.96 -27.76
N GLY A 746 -21.40 -8.05 -26.84
CA GLY A 746 -22.34 -7.12 -26.24
C GLY A 746 -22.50 -5.79 -26.98
N ARG A 747 -21.83 -5.57 -28.12
CA ARG A 747 -21.83 -4.31 -28.88
C ARG A 747 -23.23 -3.70 -29.08
N ASP A 748 -24.18 -4.47 -29.60
CA ASP A 748 -25.53 -3.96 -29.87
C ASP A 748 -26.28 -3.64 -28.56
N ALA A 749 -26.05 -4.44 -27.53
CA ALA A 749 -26.66 -4.27 -26.22
C ALA A 749 -26.13 -3.03 -25.48
N SER A 750 -24.81 -2.79 -25.51
CA SER A 750 -24.18 -1.60 -24.94
C SER A 750 -24.67 -0.34 -25.66
N ARG A 751 -24.81 -0.40 -26.98
CA ARG A 751 -25.35 0.70 -27.79
C ARG A 751 -26.79 1.05 -27.45
N VAL A 752 -27.66 0.06 -27.30
CA VAL A 752 -29.06 0.25 -26.89
C VAL A 752 -29.14 0.80 -25.47
N ALA A 753 -28.33 0.29 -24.54
CA ALA A 753 -28.28 0.80 -23.18
C ALA A 753 -27.83 2.27 -23.13
N PHE A 754 -26.80 2.63 -23.89
CA PHE A 754 -26.34 4.02 -24.04
C PHE A 754 -27.47 4.91 -24.60
N ASP A 755 -28.12 4.46 -25.68
CA ASP A 755 -29.20 5.21 -26.32
C ASP A 755 -30.46 5.35 -25.45
N SER A 756 -30.69 4.47 -24.48
CA SER A 756 -31.79 4.61 -23.50
C SER A 756 -31.37 5.51 -22.32
N ALA A 757 -30.24 5.26 -21.68
CA ALA A 757 -29.90 5.89 -20.41
C ALA A 757 -29.19 7.24 -20.51
N VAL A 758 -28.33 7.46 -21.51
CA VAL A 758 -27.39 8.61 -21.53
C VAL A 758 -28.03 9.85 -22.15
N PRO A 759 -28.05 11.02 -21.48
CA PRO A 759 -28.48 12.27 -22.11
C PRO A 759 -27.42 12.78 -23.11
N HIS A 760 -27.39 12.21 -24.30
CA HIS A 760 -26.36 12.43 -25.33
C HIS A 760 -26.79 13.44 -26.42
N TYR A 761 -25.80 13.98 -27.14
CA TYR A 761 -26.01 14.79 -28.35
C TYR A 761 -26.31 13.89 -29.56
N ALA A 762 -26.66 14.50 -30.70
CA ALA A 762 -26.85 13.74 -31.93
C ALA A 762 -25.53 13.05 -32.34
N PHE A 763 -25.64 11.80 -32.80
CA PHE A 763 -24.47 11.04 -33.24
C PHE A 763 -23.95 11.52 -34.59
N GLY A 764 -22.63 11.66 -34.71
CA GLY A 764 -21.97 12.21 -35.89
C GLY A 764 -21.82 11.22 -37.05
N SER A 765 -21.92 9.91 -36.79
CA SER A 765 -21.75 8.87 -37.79
C SER A 765 -22.84 7.79 -37.73
N PRO A 766 -23.19 7.18 -38.89
CA PRO A 766 -24.05 5.99 -38.92
C PRO A 766 -23.25 4.75 -38.49
N GLY A 767 -23.92 3.67 -38.06
CA GLY A 767 -23.26 2.37 -37.84
C GLY A 767 -23.07 1.95 -36.37
N GLY A 768 -23.85 2.50 -35.44
CA GLY A 768 -23.83 2.04 -34.05
C GLY A 768 -22.71 2.65 -33.19
N THR A 769 -21.89 3.56 -33.72
CA THR A 769 -20.99 4.41 -32.92
C THR A 769 -21.76 5.41 -32.04
N VAL A 770 -21.10 5.94 -31.01
CA VAL A 770 -21.64 6.99 -30.12
C VAL A 770 -20.87 8.32 -30.17
N ASN A 771 -20.17 8.56 -31.28
CA ASN A 771 -19.43 9.80 -31.52
C ASN A 771 -20.34 11.02 -31.63
N GLN A 772 -19.92 12.15 -31.07
CA GLN A 772 -20.77 13.32 -30.85
C GLN A 772 -19.99 14.60 -31.11
N ALA A 773 -20.69 15.67 -31.50
CA ALA A 773 -20.11 17.01 -31.53
C ALA A 773 -21.13 18.08 -31.14
N PHE A 774 -20.69 19.09 -30.40
CA PHE A 774 -21.54 20.15 -29.86
C PHE A 774 -20.74 21.43 -29.62
N THR A 775 -21.44 22.54 -29.39
CA THR A 775 -20.81 23.86 -29.25
C THR A 775 -21.26 24.53 -27.95
N ILE A 776 -20.29 25.10 -27.23
CA ILE A 776 -20.52 25.94 -26.05
C ILE A 776 -19.78 27.27 -26.26
N GLY A 777 -20.53 28.36 -26.32
CA GLY A 777 -19.95 29.66 -26.69
C GLY A 777 -19.37 29.61 -28.10
N ARG A 778 -18.06 29.88 -28.21
CA ARG A 778 -17.31 29.80 -29.47
C ARG A 778 -16.40 28.57 -29.57
N VAL A 779 -16.58 27.58 -28.70
CA VAL A 779 -15.75 26.38 -28.64
C VAL A 779 -16.53 25.17 -29.14
N ARG A 780 -15.93 24.43 -30.07
CA ARG A 780 -16.45 23.16 -30.57
C ARG A 780 -15.89 22.00 -29.76
N PHE A 781 -16.74 21.12 -29.26
CA PHE A 781 -16.34 19.84 -28.67
C PHE A 781 -16.63 18.73 -29.66
N VAL A 782 -15.65 17.85 -29.88
CA VAL A 782 -15.71 16.68 -30.76
C VAL A 782 -15.34 15.46 -29.93
N MET A 783 -16.20 14.46 -29.87
CA MET A 783 -16.02 13.24 -29.08
C MET A 783 -15.96 12.02 -30.00
N THR A 784 -14.92 11.20 -29.87
CA THR A 784 -14.75 9.97 -30.67
C THR A 784 -15.05 8.72 -29.86
N ASP A 785 -15.66 7.74 -30.54
CA ASP A 785 -15.88 6.38 -30.07
C ASP A 785 -14.75 5.50 -30.61
N ASN A 786 -13.86 5.07 -29.73
CA ASN A 786 -12.66 4.33 -30.11
C ASN A 786 -12.86 2.81 -30.04
N ARG A 787 -14.09 2.31 -29.85
CA ARG A 787 -14.35 0.89 -29.56
C ARG A 787 -15.27 0.21 -30.57
N SER A 788 -16.35 0.88 -30.98
CA SER A 788 -17.41 0.28 -31.82
C SER A 788 -16.95 -0.32 -33.15
N GLU A 789 -15.98 0.33 -33.78
CA GLU A 789 -15.46 -0.01 -35.11
C GLU A 789 -13.99 -0.44 -35.05
N ALA A 790 -13.44 -0.59 -33.84
CA ALA A 790 -12.05 -0.96 -33.64
C ALA A 790 -11.80 -2.40 -34.11
N THR A 791 -10.70 -2.60 -34.81
CA THR A 791 -10.16 -3.88 -35.27
C THR A 791 -8.63 -3.76 -35.27
N ASP A 792 -7.90 -4.85 -35.55
CA ASP A 792 -6.44 -4.81 -35.74
C ASP A 792 -5.93 -3.73 -36.73
N SER A 793 -6.77 -3.24 -37.64
CA SER A 793 -6.37 -2.34 -38.74
C SER A 793 -6.87 -0.89 -38.60
N THR A 794 -7.87 -0.63 -37.77
CA THR A 794 -8.50 0.70 -37.61
C THR A 794 -9.07 0.82 -36.20
N MET A 795 -8.99 2.01 -35.62
CA MET A 795 -9.60 2.38 -34.35
C MET A 795 -11.01 2.95 -34.56
N LEU A 796 -11.17 3.85 -35.53
CA LEU A 796 -12.43 4.60 -35.70
C LEU A 796 -13.37 4.00 -36.75
N GLY A 797 -12.85 3.19 -37.67
CA GLY A 797 -13.55 2.80 -38.89
C GLY A 797 -13.68 3.95 -39.90
N ASP A 798 -13.93 3.61 -41.17
CA ASP A 798 -13.89 4.57 -42.29
C ASP A 798 -14.92 5.71 -42.18
N ALA A 799 -16.09 5.46 -41.60
CA ALA A 799 -17.16 6.44 -41.51
C ALA A 799 -16.84 7.53 -40.48
N GLN A 800 -16.47 7.12 -39.27
CA GLN A 800 -16.13 8.04 -38.19
C GLN A 800 -14.77 8.71 -38.43
N LEU A 801 -13.79 8.02 -39.01
CA LEU A 801 -12.51 8.64 -39.38
C LEU A 801 -12.71 9.84 -40.31
N ARG A 802 -13.50 9.67 -41.38
CA ARG A 802 -13.83 10.77 -42.30
C ARG A 802 -14.59 11.87 -41.60
N TRP A 803 -15.58 11.51 -40.79
CA TRP A 803 -16.34 12.48 -39.99
C TRP A 803 -15.44 13.29 -39.06
N LEU A 804 -14.51 12.66 -38.33
CA LEU A 804 -13.58 13.34 -37.44
C LEU A 804 -12.72 14.37 -38.19
N ILE A 805 -12.14 13.94 -39.31
CA ILE A 805 -11.30 14.81 -40.15
C ILE A 805 -12.12 16.01 -40.64
N ASP A 806 -13.32 15.78 -41.17
CA ASP A 806 -14.19 16.84 -41.67
C ASP A 806 -14.64 17.78 -40.53
N GLU A 807 -15.00 17.23 -39.37
CA GLU A 807 -15.47 17.97 -38.20
C GLU A 807 -14.37 18.87 -37.62
N VAL A 808 -13.15 18.36 -37.42
CA VAL A 808 -12.01 19.13 -36.90
C VAL A 808 -11.57 20.21 -37.89
N THR A 809 -11.45 19.87 -39.17
CA THR A 809 -10.93 20.80 -40.20
C THR A 809 -11.94 21.88 -40.59
N SER A 810 -13.24 21.62 -40.48
CA SER A 810 -14.29 22.63 -40.68
C SER A 810 -14.52 23.49 -39.45
N SER A 811 -14.49 22.88 -38.25
CA SER A 811 -14.70 23.59 -37.00
C SER A 811 -13.56 24.53 -36.66
N SER A 812 -12.32 24.16 -36.95
CA SER A 812 -11.14 25.04 -36.77
C SER A 812 -11.24 26.36 -37.53
N LYS A 813 -12.00 26.40 -38.63
CA LYS A 813 -12.25 27.62 -39.45
C LYS A 813 -13.42 28.46 -38.97
N THR A 814 -14.31 27.90 -38.15
CA THR A 814 -15.60 28.50 -37.79
C THR A 814 -15.76 28.77 -36.30
N HIS A 815 -14.91 28.14 -35.48
CA HIS A 815 -14.92 28.24 -34.02
C HIS A 815 -13.58 28.79 -33.54
N ALA A 816 -13.57 29.42 -32.37
CA ALA A 816 -12.35 29.96 -31.80
C ALA A 816 -11.40 28.86 -31.32
N LEU A 817 -11.95 27.74 -30.84
CA LEU A 817 -11.22 26.58 -30.33
C LEU A 817 -11.98 25.29 -30.66
N VAL A 818 -11.25 24.21 -30.96
CA VAL A 818 -11.76 22.85 -31.06
C VAL A 818 -11.15 22.01 -29.93
N VAL A 819 -12.00 21.32 -29.17
CA VAL A 819 -11.62 20.38 -28.11
C VAL A 819 -11.99 18.98 -28.54
N TRP A 820 -10.99 18.14 -28.77
CA TRP A 820 -11.16 16.74 -29.12
C TRP A 820 -11.08 15.84 -27.88
N ALA A 821 -12.24 15.42 -27.39
CA ALA A 821 -12.37 14.41 -26.35
C ALA A 821 -12.15 13.02 -26.95
N ASN A 822 -11.03 12.40 -26.60
CA ASN A 822 -10.53 11.15 -27.15
C ASN A 822 -10.16 10.23 -25.99
N PRO A 823 -10.92 9.15 -25.71
CA PRO A 823 -10.71 8.29 -24.54
C PRO A 823 -9.27 7.78 -24.39
N ASP A 824 -8.67 7.29 -25.48
CA ASP A 824 -7.34 6.67 -25.45
C ASP A 824 -6.16 7.66 -25.55
N PRO A 825 -4.99 7.34 -24.99
CA PRO A 825 -3.79 8.17 -25.12
C PRO A 825 -3.30 8.28 -26.57
N TRP A 826 -3.25 9.52 -27.08
CA TRP A 826 -2.77 9.81 -28.45
C TRP A 826 -1.26 9.63 -28.62
N ILE A 827 -0.48 10.08 -27.63
CA ILE A 827 0.99 10.11 -27.67
C ILE A 827 1.54 8.76 -27.28
N GLY A 828 2.36 8.16 -28.12
CA GLY A 828 3.11 6.94 -27.80
C GLY A 828 3.88 6.39 -28.99
N GLU A 829 4.94 5.63 -28.70
CA GLU A 829 5.69 4.91 -29.74
C GLU A 829 4.79 3.90 -30.46
N SER A 830 5.03 3.72 -31.76
CA SER A 830 4.28 2.76 -32.57
C SER A 830 4.48 1.34 -32.02
N SER A 831 3.39 0.67 -31.65
CA SER A 831 3.39 -0.68 -31.09
C SER A 831 2.19 -1.47 -31.63
N PRO A 832 2.33 -2.18 -32.77
CA PRO A 832 1.25 -2.97 -33.35
C PRO A 832 0.62 -3.94 -32.35
N GLY A 833 -0.71 -3.97 -32.28
CA GLY A 833 -1.48 -4.78 -31.33
C GLY A 833 -1.59 -4.20 -29.92
N ALA A 834 -1.13 -2.96 -29.69
CA ALA A 834 -1.42 -2.24 -28.45
C ALA A 834 -2.86 -1.72 -28.44
N ASP A 835 -3.50 -1.76 -27.28
CA ASP A 835 -4.83 -1.20 -27.03
C ASP A 835 -4.75 0.32 -26.90
N GLY A 836 -4.93 1.03 -28.02
CA GLY A 836 -4.85 2.48 -28.11
C GLY A 836 -4.20 2.98 -29.41
N TRP A 837 -4.02 4.31 -29.53
CA TRP A 837 -3.50 4.94 -30.77
C TRP A 837 -2.11 4.48 -31.21
N ALA A 838 -1.28 3.99 -30.28
CA ALA A 838 0.01 3.37 -30.57
C ALA A 838 -0.11 2.09 -31.43
N GLY A 839 -1.24 1.38 -31.33
CA GLY A 839 -1.58 0.20 -32.13
C GLY A 839 -1.98 0.53 -33.57
N HIS A 840 -2.41 1.77 -33.84
CA HIS A 840 -2.94 2.20 -35.14
C HIS A 840 -2.15 3.38 -35.74
N PRO A 841 -0.82 3.24 -35.94
CA PRO A 841 0.04 4.34 -36.38
C PRO A 841 -0.34 4.90 -37.76
N ASP A 842 -0.89 4.07 -38.65
CA ASP A 842 -1.30 4.48 -39.99
C ASP A 842 -2.53 5.39 -39.96
N GLU A 843 -3.54 5.03 -39.18
CA GLU A 843 -4.73 5.87 -39.01
C GLU A 843 -4.42 7.15 -38.23
N ARG A 844 -3.59 7.05 -37.17
CA ARG A 844 -3.05 8.20 -36.43
C ARG A 844 -2.36 9.20 -37.35
N ARG A 845 -1.50 8.73 -38.24
CA ARG A 845 -0.81 9.55 -39.24
C ARG A 845 -1.79 10.18 -40.23
N ARG A 846 -2.80 9.45 -40.72
CA ARG A 846 -3.83 10.01 -41.63
C ARG A 846 -4.57 11.19 -41.00
N ILE A 847 -4.92 11.09 -39.71
CA ILE A 847 -5.56 12.18 -38.97
C ILE A 847 -4.59 13.36 -38.84
N ALA A 848 -3.36 13.11 -38.40
CA ALA A 848 -2.35 14.15 -38.22
C ALA A 848 -2.00 14.87 -39.55
N ASP A 849 -1.86 14.13 -40.65
CA ASP A 849 -1.65 14.68 -42.00
C ASP A 849 -2.82 15.57 -42.44
N ALA A 850 -4.06 15.18 -42.12
CA ALA A 850 -5.23 15.99 -42.47
C ALA A 850 -5.32 17.29 -41.64
N ILE A 851 -4.99 17.22 -40.34
CA ILE A 851 -4.88 18.37 -39.44
C ILE A 851 -3.80 19.33 -39.96
N ALA A 852 -2.61 18.81 -40.31
CA ALA A 852 -1.50 19.57 -40.86
C ALA A 852 -1.86 20.23 -42.20
N ALA A 853 -2.42 19.46 -43.14
CA ALA A 853 -2.81 19.95 -44.46
C ALA A 853 -3.89 21.03 -44.42
N ALA A 854 -4.76 20.98 -43.41
CA ALA A 854 -5.80 21.99 -43.19
C ALA A 854 -5.33 23.23 -42.43
N GLY A 855 -4.09 23.24 -41.89
CA GLY A 855 -3.55 24.35 -41.11
C GLY A 855 -4.29 24.57 -39.80
N VAL A 856 -4.67 23.48 -39.10
CA VAL A 856 -5.39 23.57 -37.83
C VAL A 856 -4.42 23.95 -36.71
N HIS A 857 -4.64 25.10 -36.09
CA HIS A 857 -3.79 25.63 -35.01
C HIS A 857 -4.54 25.88 -33.69
N ASN A 858 -5.86 25.71 -33.69
CA ASN A 858 -6.74 25.94 -32.55
C ASN A 858 -7.39 24.65 -32.05
N LEU A 859 -6.60 23.58 -31.94
CA LEU A 859 -7.02 22.27 -31.45
C LEU A 859 -6.36 21.96 -30.12
N ILE A 860 -7.11 21.35 -29.20
CA ILE A 860 -6.58 20.59 -28.07
C ILE A 860 -7.24 19.21 -27.99
N SER A 861 -6.60 18.26 -27.32
CA SER A 861 -7.22 16.98 -26.99
C SER A 861 -7.26 16.71 -25.49
N VAL A 862 -8.28 15.97 -25.06
CA VAL A 862 -8.45 15.54 -23.66
C VAL A 862 -8.76 14.05 -23.64
N GLY A 863 -8.02 13.28 -22.85
CA GLY A 863 -8.14 11.82 -22.78
C GLY A 863 -8.22 11.24 -21.37
N GLY A 864 -8.58 9.96 -21.32
CA GLY A 864 -8.78 9.11 -20.14
C GLY A 864 -7.73 8.00 -20.08
N ASP A 865 -8.18 6.76 -19.84
CA ASP A 865 -7.51 5.43 -19.97
C ASP A 865 -6.10 5.21 -19.32
N ALA A 866 -5.20 6.18 -19.39
CA ALA A 866 -3.82 6.06 -18.92
C ALA A 866 -3.64 5.98 -17.40
N HIS A 867 -4.72 6.08 -16.62
CA HIS A 867 -4.73 6.18 -15.15
C HIS A 867 -3.69 7.16 -14.57
N MET A 868 -3.48 8.26 -15.28
CA MET A 868 -2.60 9.34 -14.88
C MET A 868 -3.13 10.68 -15.33
N VAL A 869 -2.72 11.69 -14.59
CA VAL A 869 -2.71 13.06 -15.08
C VAL A 869 -1.41 13.29 -15.83
N ALA A 870 -1.51 13.86 -17.04
CA ALA A 870 -0.36 14.30 -17.81
C ALA A 870 -0.77 15.46 -18.73
N ILE A 871 0.16 16.37 -19.01
CA ILE A 871 -0.06 17.41 -20.02
C ILE A 871 1.11 17.41 -21.01
N ASP A 872 0.77 17.48 -22.29
CA ASP A 872 1.70 17.84 -23.35
C ASP A 872 1.30 19.19 -23.94
N ASP A 873 2.28 20.06 -24.17
CA ASP A 873 2.14 21.38 -24.80
C ASP A 873 1.98 21.32 -26.33
N GLY A 874 2.01 20.12 -26.91
CA GLY A 874 1.94 19.87 -28.35
C GLY A 874 3.29 19.54 -28.98
N THR A 875 4.37 19.54 -28.20
CA THR A 875 5.71 19.17 -28.70
C THR A 875 5.83 17.70 -29.10
N ASN A 876 5.02 16.82 -28.52
CA ASN A 876 5.12 15.36 -28.73
C ASN A 876 3.88 14.75 -29.41
N SER A 877 2.91 15.56 -29.81
CA SER A 877 1.63 15.09 -30.36
C SER A 877 1.56 15.07 -31.89
N ASP A 878 2.61 15.53 -32.58
CA ASP A 878 2.62 15.59 -34.05
C ASP A 878 3.07 14.26 -34.67
N TYR A 879 2.15 13.62 -35.40
CA TYR A 879 2.41 12.41 -36.18
C TYR A 879 2.27 12.63 -37.69
N SER A 880 2.19 13.89 -38.13
CA SER A 880 2.11 14.24 -39.54
C SER A 880 3.45 14.02 -40.25
N THR A 881 3.37 13.78 -41.55
CA THR A 881 4.54 13.60 -42.43
C THR A 881 5.26 14.91 -42.72
N THR A 882 4.58 16.05 -42.61
CA THR A 882 5.14 17.38 -42.85
C THR A 882 5.72 18.03 -41.60
N GLY A 883 5.29 17.60 -40.41
CA GLY A 883 5.62 18.24 -39.14
C GLY A 883 4.92 19.59 -38.92
N GLY A 884 5.01 20.12 -37.71
CA GLY A 884 4.48 21.43 -37.30
C GLY A 884 2.98 21.47 -36.97
N ALA A 885 2.34 20.31 -36.79
CA ALA A 885 0.89 20.20 -36.54
C ALA A 885 0.55 19.60 -35.16
N GLY A 886 1.46 19.74 -34.20
CA GLY A 886 1.23 19.38 -32.80
C GLY A 886 0.15 20.26 -32.14
N PHE A 887 -0.51 19.71 -31.13
CA PHE A 887 -1.60 20.33 -30.39
C PHE A 887 -1.55 19.90 -28.92
N PRO A 888 -1.88 20.79 -27.96
CA PRO A 888 -1.84 20.44 -26.55
C PRO A 888 -2.79 19.29 -26.17
N ILE A 889 -2.37 18.47 -25.21
CA ILE A 889 -3.13 17.31 -24.72
C ILE A 889 -3.18 17.30 -23.19
N LEU A 890 -4.36 16.99 -22.63
CA LEU A 890 -4.56 16.71 -21.21
C LEU A 890 -5.04 15.26 -21.02
N GLN A 891 -4.29 14.44 -20.28
CA GLN A 891 -4.78 13.17 -19.73
C GLN A 891 -5.40 13.42 -18.36
N ALA A 892 -6.61 12.91 -18.15
CA ALA A 892 -7.49 13.24 -17.03
C ALA A 892 -7.99 12.00 -16.26
N ALA A 893 -7.07 11.08 -15.93
CA ALA A 893 -7.36 9.84 -15.19
C ALA A 893 -6.39 9.65 -13.99
N ALA A 894 -6.59 8.70 -13.07
CA ALA A 894 -7.83 7.98 -12.86
C ALA A 894 -8.67 8.63 -11.76
N LEU A 895 -9.99 8.60 -11.92
CA LEU A 895 -10.93 8.99 -10.88
C LEU A 895 -10.70 8.15 -9.63
N ASP A 896 -10.59 6.82 -9.74
CA ASP A 896 -10.41 5.95 -8.58
C ASP A 896 -9.72 4.61 -8.87
N ARG A 897 -9.26 4.37 -10.10
CA ARG A 897 -8.34 3.27 -10.39
C ARG A 897 -6.92 3.55 -9.87
N PRO A 898 -6.14 2.49 -9.58
CA PRO A 898 -4.70 2.62 -9.33
C PRO A 898 -3.99 3.28 -10.51
N GLY A 899 -2.81 3.86 -10.27
CA GLY A 899 -2.10 4.64 -11.30
C GLY A 899 -1.22 3.83 -12.24
N SER A 900 -1.38 4.03 -13.55
CA SER A 900 -0.47 3.51 -14.58
C SER A 900 0.09 4.67 -15.41
N VAL A 901 0.99 4.36 -16.35
CA VAL A 901 1.52 5.34 -17.30
C VAL A 901 1.40 4.73 -18.68
N LYS A 902 0.61 5.35 -19.55
CA LYS A 902 0.47 4.98 -20.96
C LYS A 902 0.95 6.10 -21.86
N GLY A 903 1.72 5.73 -22.89
CA GLY A 903 2.19 6.68 -23.90
C GLY A 903 3.34 7.58 -23.45
N GLY A 904 3.41 8.76 -24.06
CA GLY A 904 4.43 9.78 -23.81
C GLY A 904 5.58 9.80 -24.84
N PRO A 905 6.55 10.70 -24.68
CA PRO A 905 6.73 11.63 -23.54
C PRO A 905 5.68 12.74 -23.48
N TYR A 906 5.48 13.30 -22.27
CA TYR A 906 4.59 14.45 -22.01
C TYR A 906 5.42 15.58 -21.41
N SER A 907 5.37 16.77 -22.01
CA SER A 907 6.27 17.88 -21.66
C SER A 907 6.12 18.41 -20.22
N GLU A 908 4.93 18.32 -19.63
CA GLU A 908 4.67 18.78 -18.26
C GLU A 908 4.67 17.64 -17.22
N GLY A 909 5.21 16.47 -17.60
CA GLY A 909 5.35 15.28 -16.76
C GLY A 909 4.10 14.40 -16.68
N THR A 910 4.28 13.23 -16.06
CA THR A 910 3.25 12.20 -15.88
C THR A 910 3.07 11.90 -14.39
N TYR A 911 1.81 11.83 -13.95
CA TYR A 911 1.44 11.67 -12.54
C TYR A 911 0.47 10.49 -12.37
N PRO A 912 0.97 9.24 -12.35
CA PRO A 912 0.12 8.07 -12.13
C PRO A 912 -0.57 8.13 -10.76
N GLY A 913 -1.87 7.79 -10.73
CA GLY A 913 -2.59 7.58 -9.47
C GLY A 913 -4.10 7.75 -9.60
N GLY A 914 -4.81 7.37 -8.53
CA GLY A 914 -6.25 7.56 -8.44
C GLY A 914 -6.62 8.81 -7.64
N GLY A 915 -7.91 9.16 -7.68
CA GLY A 915 -8.43 10.39 -7.09
C GLY A 915 -8.02 11.62 -7.88
N GLN A 916 -7.82 11.48 -9.19
CA GLN A 916 -7.33 12.54 -10.08
C GLN A 916 -8.37 12.90 -11.14
N TYR A 917 -8.34 14.15 -11.59
CA TYR A 917 -9.25 14.67 -12.62
C TYR A 917 -8.61 15.84 -13.37
N GLY A 918 -9.12 16.13 -14.56
CA GLY A 918 -8.71 17.26 -15.40
C GLY A 918 -9.64 18.46 -15.25
N VAL A 919 -9.10 19.67 -15.43
CA VAL A 919 -9.84 20.92 -15.50
C VAL A 919 -9.34 21.74 -16.68
N LEU A 920 -10.28 22.22 -17.50
CA LEU A 920 -10.06 23.21 -18.54
C LEU A 920 -10.78 24.50 -18.14
N ASP A 921 -10.02 25.55 -17.87
CA ASP A 921 -10.55 26.90 -17.73
C ASP A 921 -10.43 27.61 -19.08
N ILE A 922 -11.58 27.93 -19.68
CA ILE A 922 -11.68 28.65 -20.95
C ILE A 922 -12.01 30.10 -20.63
N HIS A 923 -11.09 31.00 -21.01
CA HIS A 923 -11.28 32.44 -20.88
C HIS A 923 -11.45 33.05 -22.26
N ASP A 924 -12.65 33.53 -22.56
CA ASP A 924 -12.99 34.12 -23.85
C ASP A 924 -13.54 35.53 -23.66
N ASP A 925 -12.78 36.54 -24.13
CA ASP A 925 -13.16 37.96 -24.09
C ASP A 925 -13.75 38.47 -25.43
N GLY A 926 -13.89 37.60 -26.41
CA GLY A 926 -14.40 37.89 -27.75
C GLY A 926 -13.30 38.21 -28.77
N SER A 927 -12.17 38.75 -28.33
CA SER A 927 -11.01 38.99 -29.17
C SER A 927 -9.98 37.86 -29.10
N ARG A 928 -9.91 37.20 -27.94
CA ARG A 928 -8.92 36.17 -27.63
C ARG A 928 -9.56 35.09 -26.77
N VAL A 929 -9.08 33.86 -26.98
CA VAL A 929 -9.36 32.71 -26.11
C VAL A 929 -8.06 32.28 -25.46
N THR A 930 -8.04 32.22 -24.14
CA THR A 930 -6.94 31.66 -23.34
C THR A 930 -7.43 30.38 -22.68
N VAL A 931 -6.63 29.32 -22.76
CA VAL A 931 -6.96 28.02 -22.16
C VAL A 931 -5.96 27.70 -21.07
N SER A 932 -6.47 27.39 -19.88
CA SER A 932 -5.71 26.80 -18.77
C SER A 932 -6.10 25.34 -18.60
N MET A 933 -5.16 24.44 -18.86
CA MET A 933 -5.30 23.01 -18.55
C MET A 933 -4.64 22.73 -17.21
N SER A 934 -5.33 22.05 -16.30
CA SER A 934 -4.72 21.57 -15.05
C SER A 934 -5.20 20.18 -14.71
N GLY A 935 -4.28 19.37 -14.20
CA GLY A 935 -4.61 18.09 -13.59
C GLY A 935 -4.51 18.19 -12.08
N LYS A 936 -5.54 17.70 -11.40
CA LYS A 936 -5.73 17.90 -9.96
C LYS A 936 -6.02 16.58 -9.26
N ARG A 937 -5.79 16.56 -7.94
CA ARG A 937 -6.19 15.49 -7.04
C ARG A 937 -7.40 15.91 -6.20
N TRP A 938 -8.15 14.92 -5.70
CA TRP A 938 -9.32 15.05 -4.82
C TRP A 938 -9.11 15.99 -3.61
N ASP A 939 -7.88 16.17 -3.13
CA ASP A 939 -7.53 17.05 -2.01
C ASP A 939 -7.27 18.51 -2.44
N GLY A 940 -7.45 18.83 -3.71
CA GLY A 940 -7.20 20.14 -4.31
C GLY A 940 -5.76 20.38 -4.75
N THR A 941 -4.87 19.40 -4.59
CA THR A 941 -3.48 19.51 -5.07
C THR A 941 -3.48 19.61 -6.60
N VAL A 942 -2.86 20.65 -7.14
CA VAL A 942 -2.57 20.77 -8.58
C VAL A 942 -1.29 19.99 -8.88
N LEU A 943 -1.40 18.96 -9.71
CA LEU A 943 -0.28 18.08 -10.09
C LEU A 943 0.52 18.68 -11.24
N THR A 944 -0.18 19.22 -12.24
CA THR A 944 0.42 19.87 -13.41
C THR A 944 -0.52 20.94 -13.96
N ARG A 945 0.03 21.92 -14.66
CA ARG A 945 -0.71 23.02 -15.29
C ARG A 945 0.02 23.55 -16.51
N TYR A 946 -0.73 23.81 -17.57
CA TYR A 946 -0.27 24.49 -18.78
C TYR A 946 -1.29 25.53 -19.21
N GLU A 947 -0.83 26.71 -19.61
CA GLU A 947 -1.69 27.82 -20.03
C GLU A 947 -1.15 28.40 -21.33
N PHE A 948 -2.04 28.65 -22.29
CA PHE A 948 -1.68 29.20 -23.59
C PHE A 948 -2.82 30.03 -24.19
N ASP A 949 -2.46 30.99 -25.03
CA ASP A 949 -3.40 31.74 -25.86
C ASP A 949 -3.67 30.95 -27.14
N VAL A 950 -4.94 30.77 -27.49
CA VAL A 950 -5.33 30.09 -28.72
C VAL A 950 -4.96 30.98 -29.91
N PRO A 951 -4.18 30.49 -30.90
CA PRO A 951 -3.80 31.27 -32.06
C PRO A 951 -5.02 31.80 -32.81
N THR A 952 -5.03 33.09 -33.12
CA THR A 952 -6.01 33.67 -34.04
C THR A 952 -5.57 33.37 -35.47
N GLY A 953 -6.30 32.50 -36.17
CA GLY A 953 -6.10 32.19 -37.59
C GLY A 953 -6.50 33.31 -38.54
#